data_AF-A0A9W8LZM6-F1
#
_entry.id   AF-A0A9W8LZM6-F1
#
_cell.length_a   1.000
_cell.length_b   1.000
_cell.length_c   1.000
_cell.angle_alpha   90.00
_cell.angle_beta   90.00
_cell.angle_gamma   90.00
#
_symmetry.space_group_name_H-M   'P 1'
#
loop_
_entity.id
_entity.type
_entity.pdbx_description
1 polymer ?
#
loop_
_entity_poly.entity_id
_entity_poly.type
_entity_poly.pdbx_seq_one_letter_code
_entity_poly.pdbx_strand_id
1 'polypeptide(L)'
;MDEVTQTPLKKRTISVPSDGTTPTRDKRKRTEKQLEAELPATNFTPQVARTSHSTTITNMTQSMKELGAEREAEVKHHIENDLISDVDGILETAAPLDDETKQKAAEFADRVSSELEAFIIQNSTSAGHSSSSKGPVAAQSQTSSRYLPLIYWIWMKSNPSGLPATQSKEKQMYPWISAFIEFVAEKLASIAQEGHRPRKLVTFRKFDFMAADADDYRRIDMALTEKPHQEPEITDEKGAYKNSLAIIEVKRRTSEQDQALQQLALYTRNLYSTQLNRRFAWGLTICQTRVVACIFGNDKILASSYMDVATPAGRKQFVSLLVNWSMCRSQQLGYDPTIGFDEELGKCTISASDGQEYICESGIFMAHSLFGRHTRCFKATLRDSDTEYIIKDAWAYADDDDSKVLRDEVEHLRRISTTLGNNEELHGTFPVLKAGGTVQIDHPGGIADDTTEFILGSIDPQIRAQVPLRIHRRMVLTPAGMPLQQVRSVDELIIVIHDAMRAHTAILRECRLLHRDISVNNVLFSRDSSRNVKGMLIDFDVAEPLDAPDRNNRPNRSGTLPYMSIGNLKNSEVDRTALDDWESMFFSDSAKFLDSHIDSSITDPFERRAKITDILVDQLLEITQNAKSEALERIKANLETQSNK
;
A
#
# COMPACT_ATOMS: atom_id res chain seq x y z
N MET A 1 -4.51 3.28 41.46
CA MET A 1 -5.41 2.32 40.78
C MET A 1 -6.05 3.17 39.71
N ASP A 2 -5.34 3.30 38.60
CA ASP A 2 -5.60 4.33 37.61
C ASP A 2 -5.68 3.66 36.25
N GLU A 3 -6.76 3.97 35.54
CA GLU A 3 -7.24 3.31 34.34
C GLU A 3 -6.25 3.44 33.18
N VAL A 4 -5.89 2.28 32.61
CA VAL A 4 -5.23 2.14 31.32
C VAL A 4 -6.21 2.60 30.25
N THR A 5 -6.08 3.82 29.74
CA THR A 5 -6.82 4.27 28.55
C THR A 5 -6.20 3.65 27.29
N GLN A 6 -6.62 2.43 26.98
CA GLN A 6 -6.59 1.88 25.62
C GLN A 6 -7.46 2.78 24.72
N THR A 7 -7.02 3.10 23.51
CA THR A 7 -7.89 3.74 22.52
C THR A 7 -8.94 2.69 22.12
N PRO A 8 -10.22 2.81 22.52
CA PRO A 8 -11.20 1.78 22.19
C PRO A 8 -11.51 1.89 20.71
N LEU A 9 -11.61 0.75 20.01
CA LEU A 9 -12.32 0.68 18.75
C LEU A 9 -13.75 1.17 19.00
N LYS A 10 -14.18 2.21 18.28
CA LYS A 10 -15.52 2.77 18.46
C LYS A 10 -16.56 1.80 17.88
N LYS A 11 -16.96 0.79 18.66
CA LYS A 11 -18.23 0.09 18.45
C LYS A 11 -19.35 1.00 18.96
N ARG A 12 -20.25 1.49 18.10
CA ARG A 12 -21.59 1.83 18.59
C ARG A 12 -22.71 1.79 17.56
N THR A 13 -23.58 0.82 17.81
CA THR A 13 -25.01 0.73 17.50
C THR A 13 -25.77 1.98 17.93
N ILE A 14 -26.75 2.35 17.10
CA ILE A 14 -27.60 3.54 17.16
C ILE A 14 -28.45 3.58 18.44
N SER A 15 -28.43 4.70 19.16
CA SER A 15 -29.60 5.28 19.86
C SER A 15 -29.29 6.69 20.39
N VAL A 16 -30.18 7.63 20.10
CA VAL A 16 -30.16 9.05 20.53
C VAL A 16 -31.03 9.19 21.78
N PRO A 17 -30.59 9.92 22.83
CA PRO A 17 -31.25 11.19 23.15
C PRO A 17 -30.32 12.32 23.65
N SER A 18 -30.92 13.51 23.64
CA SER A 18 -30.43 14.89 23.71
C SER A 18 -29.91 15.40 25.06
N ASP A 19 -29.27 16.58 24.97
CA ASP A 19 -28.81 17.54 26.01
C ASP A 19 -27.43 17.24 26.63
N GLY A 20 -26.52 18.19 26.80
CA GLY A 20 -26.45 19.61 26.48
C GLY A 20 -25.17 20.17 27.15
N THR A 21 -24.56 21.17 26.53
CA THR A 21 -23.36 21.94 26.93
C THR A 21 -21.96 21.30 26.71
N THR A 22 -21.25 21.82 25.70
CA THR A 22 -19.80 21.66 25.48
C THR A 22 -19.14 23.06 25.47
N PRO A 23 -17.91 23.23 25.98
CA PRO A 23 -17.19 24.50 25.92
C PRO A 23 -16.61 24.76 24.53
N THR A 24 -16.50 26.04 24.19
CA THR A 24 -16.12 26.62 22.91
C THR A 24 -14.72 26.21 22.43
N ARG A 25 -14.68 25.43 21.35
CA ARG A 25 -13.51 25.18 20.49
C ARG A 25 -13.50 26.23 19.40
N ASP A 26 -12.42 26.99 19.27
CA ASP A 26 -12.20 27.96 18.20
C ASP A 26 -11.97 27.18 16.89
N LYS A 27 -13.09 26.82 16.24
CA LYS A 27 -13.12 26.12 14.95
C LYS A 27 -12.88 27.17 13.87
N ARG A 28 -11.72 27.10 13.20
CA ARG A 28 -11.66 27.50 11.79
C ARG A 28 -12.73 26.69 11.06
N LYS A 29 -13.84 27.35 10.73
CA LYS A 29 -14.94 26.82 9.94
C LYS A 29 -14.37 26.35 8.59
N ARG A 30 -14.17 25.04 8.43
CA ARG A 30 -14.46 24.38 7.14
C ARG A 30 -15.98 24.41 7.01
N THR A 31 -16.51 25.57 6.60
CA THR A 31 -17.84 25.68 6.03
C THR A 31 -17.91 24.77 4.82
N GLU A 32 -19.07 24.15 4.62
CA GLU A 32 -19.53 23.57 3.36
C GLU A 32 -19.15 24.49 2.20
N LYS A 33 -17.99 24.25 1.60
CA LYS A 33 -17.63 24.75 0.29
C LYS A 33 -17.77 23.54 -0.60
N GLN A 34 -18.81 23.62 -1.43
CA GLN A 34 -18.87 23.24 -2.84
C GLN A 34 -17.80 22.23 -3.29
N LEU A 35 -18.24 21.21 -4.03
CA LEU A 35 -17.39 20.45 -4.96
C LEU A 35 -16.68 21.41 -5.95
N GLU A 36 -15.71 22.19 -5.46
CA GLU A 36 -14.60 22.71 -6.23
C GLU A 36 -13.90 21.46 -6.77
N ALA A 37 -13.60 21.47 -8.07
CA ALA A 37 -13.12 20.31 -8.80
C ALA A 37 -11.99 19.61 -8.03
N GLU A 38 -12.29 18.47 -7.39
CA GLU A 38 -11.27 17.65 -6.75
C GLU A 38 -10.23 17.37 -7.84
N LEU A 39 -8.97 17.73 -7.58
CA LEU A 39 -7.88 17.34 -8.47
C LEU A 39 -7.93 15.81 -8.66
N PRO A 40 -7.45 15.29 -9.79
CA PRO A 40 -7.47 13.87 -10.03
C PRO A 40 -6.81 13.10 -8.89
N ALA A 41 -7.46 12.06 -8.36
CA ALA A 41 -6.94 11.30 -7.21
C ALA A 41 -5.56 10.67 -7.48
N THR A 42 -5.21 10.52 -8.77
CA THR A 42 -3.92 10.06 -9.26
C THR A 42 -2.79 11.08 -9.13
N ASN A 43 -3.09 12.38 -9.11
CA ASN A 43 -2.09 13.45 -9.08
C ASN A 43 -1.42 13.62 -7.70
N PHE A 44 -2.01 13.03 -6.66
CA PHE A 44 -1.54 13.12 -5.28
C PHE A 44 -0.46 12.09 -4.93
N THR A 45 -0.04 11.28 -5.90
CA THR A 45 0.99 10.26 -5.69
C THR A 45 2.36 10.93 -5.50
N PRO A 46 3.00 10.85 -4.32
CA PRO A 46 4.31 11.44 -4.09
C PRO A 46 5.34 10.89 -5.09
N GLN A 47 6.21 11.76 -5.59
CA GLN A 47 7.27 11.32 -6.49
C GLN A 47 8.25 10.44 -5.71
N VAL A 48 8.34 9.17 -6.09
CA VAL A 48 9.49 8.35 -5.73
C VAL A 48 10.65 8.90 -6.55
N ALA A 49 11.54 9.67 -5.91
CA ALA A 49 12.89 9.82 -6.44
C ALA A 49 13.40 8.40 -6.69
N ARG A 50 13.92 8.10 -7.89
CA ARG A 50 14.51 6.78 -8.19
C ARG A 50 15.69 6.55 -7.25
N THR A 51 15.42 6.14 -6.03
CA THR A 51 16.42 5.70 -5.08
C THR A 51 16.78 4.30 -5.48
N SER A 52 18.05 4.13 -5.81
CA SER A 52 18.72 2.86 -6.02
C SER A 52 18.21 1.83 -5.01
N HIS A 53 17.57 0.80 -5.54
CA HIS A 53 17.13 -0.43 -4.90
C HIS A 53 17.24 -0.48 -3.36
N SER A 54 16.11 -0.23 -2.67
CA SER A 54 15.87 -0.90 -1.39
C SER A 54 15.48 -2.35 -1.69
N THR A 55 16.42 -3.11 -2.27
CA THR A 55 16.32 -4.56 -2.30
C THR A 55 16.67 -5.03 -0.91
N THR A 56 15.71 -5.66 -0.24
CA THR A 56 16.00 -6.63 0.82
C THR A 56 17.19 -7.47 0.36
N ILE A 57 18.20 -7.62 1.21
CA ILE A 57 19.51 -8.22 0.90
C ILE A 57 19.42 -9.59 0.17
N THR A 58 18.28 -10.27 0.25
CA THR A 58 17.95 -11.47 -0.52
C THR A 58 17.97 -11.30 -2.04
N ASN A 59 17.71 -10.10 -2.58
CA ASN A 59 17.49 -9.92 -4.03
C ASN A 59 18.74 -9.46 -4.79
N MET A 60 19.88 -9.23 -4.13
CA MET A 60 21.10 -8.72 -4.79
C MET A 60 21.78 -9.72 -5.75
N THR A 61 21.28 -10.95 -5.85
CA THR A 61 21.83 -12.01 -6.72
C THR A 61 20.87 -12.49 -7.81
N GLN A 62 19.61 -12.04 -7.83
CA GLN A 62 18.61 -12.52 -8.77
C GLN A 62 18.48 -11.63 -9.99
N SER A 63 18.41 -12.25 -11.17
CA SER A 63 18.05 -11.57 -12.41
C SER A 63 16.58 -11.12 -12.40
N MET A 64 16.23 -10.09 -13.18
CA MET A 64 14.83 -9.66 -13.34
C MET A 64 13.91 -10.78 -13.83
N LYS A 65 14.46 -11.77 -14.54
CA LYS A 65 13.71 -12.94 -15.03
C LYS A 65 13.38 -13.91 -13.90
N GLU A 66 14.32 -14.17 -13.00
CA GLU A 66 14.09 -15.02 -11.82
C GLU A 66 13.08 -14.36 -10.88
N LEU A 67 13.25 -13.07 -10.60
CA LEU A 67 12.29 -12.30 -9.81
C LEU A 67 10.89 -12.31 -10.46
N GLY A 68 10.83 -12.21 -11.80
CA GLY A 68 9.59 -12.31 -12.56
C GLY A 68 8.88 -13.66 -12.37
N ALA A 69 9.64 -14.76 -12.41
CA ALA A 69 9.12 -16.12 -12.24
C ALA A 69 8.67 -16.40 -10.80
N GLU A 70 9.39 -15.89 -9.79
CA GLU A 70 8.98 -16.01 -8.39
C GLU A 70 7.66 -15.28 -8.13
N ARG A 71 7.52 -14.05 -8.66
CA ARG A 71 6.27 -13.29 -8.57
C ARG A 71 5.10 -14.03 -9.25
N GLU A 72 5.34 -14.67 -10.39
CA GLU A 72 4.32 -15.48 -11.08
C GLU A 72 3.89 -16.68 -10.22
N ALA A 73 4.84 -17.36 -9.58
CA ALA A 73 4.54 -18.46 -8.68
C ALA A 73 3.77 -18.01 -7.43
N GLU A 74 4.17 -16.88 -6.81
CA GLU A 74 3.50 -16.23 -5.68
C GLU A 74 2.04 -15.88 -6.04
N VAL A 75 1.84 -15.21 -7.17
CA VAL A 75 0.51 -14.82 -7.62
C VAL A 75 -0.36 -16.03 -7.94
N LYS A 76 0.18 -17.06 -8.59
CA LYS A 76 -0.56 -18.29 -8.85
C LYS A 76 -1.05 -18.93 -7.54
N HIS A 77 -0.17 -19.00 -6.53
CA HIS A 77 -0.54 -19.50 -5.21
C HIS A 77 -1.66 -18.67 -4.57
N HIS A 78 -1.59 -17.35 -4.65
CA HIS A 78 -2.64 -16.48 -4.13
C HIS A 78 -3.97 -16.59 -4.88
N ILE A 79 -3.96 -16.70 -6.21
CA ILE A 79 -5.19 -16.93 -6.96
C ILE A 79 -5.85 -18.26 -6.57
N GLU A 80 -5.07 -19.29 -6.26
CA GLU A 80 -5.59 -20.60 -5.83
C GLU A 80 -6.16 -20.60 -4.40
N ASN A 81 -5.63 -19.77 -3.49
CA ASN A 81 -5.95 -19.86 -2.05
C ASN A 81 -6.68 -18.62 -1.47
N ASP A 82 -6.58 -17.48 -2.15
CA ASP A 82 -6.99 -16.17 -1.62
C ASP A 82 -7.98 -15.41 -2.51
N LEU A 83 -8.35 -15.97 -3.67
CA LEU A 83 -9.42 -15.46 -4.51
C LEU A 83 -10.79 -15.94 -3.99
N ILE A 84 -11.71 -14.99 -3.80
CA ILE A 84 -13.13 -15.26 -3.59
C ILE A 84 -13.88 -14.74 -4.81
N SER A 85 -14.45 -15.66 -5.58
CA SER A 85 -15.18 -15.37 -6.83
C SER A 85 -16.67 -15.23 -6.61
N ASP A 86 -17.35 -14.64 -7.60
CA ASP A 86 -18.81 -14.49 -7.65
C ASP A 86 -19.38 -13.78 -6.40
N VAL A 87 -18.65 -12.79 -5.89
CA VAL A 87 -19.01 -12.04 -4.70
C VAL A 87 -20.04 -10.97 -5.05
N ASP A 88 -21.26 -11.13 -4.51
CA ASP A 88 -22.32 -10.13 -4.58
C ASP A 88 -21.94 -8.89 -3.75
N GLY A 89 -22.36 -7.70 -4.21
CA GLY A 89 -22.09 -6.44 -3.52
C GLY A 89 -20.83 -5.70 -3.98
N ILE A 90 -19.92 -6.35 -4.74
CA ILE A 90 -18.69 -5.69 -5.22
C ILE A 90 -19.02 -4.45 -6.05
N LEU A 91 -19.97 -4.53 -6.98
CA LEU A 91 -20.29 -3.41 -7.85
C LEU A 91 -20.90 -2.24 -7.06
N GLU A 92 -21.59 -2.56 -5.96
CA GLU A 92 -22.24 -1.65 -5.04
C GLU A 92 -21.27 -1.00 -4.03
N THR A 93 -20.11 -1.61 -3.75
CA THR A 93 -19.05 -1.02 -2.90
C THR A 93 -18.58 0.34 -3.42
N ALA A 94 -18.63 0.54 -4.74
CA ALA A 94 -18.30 1.81 -5.36
C ALA A 94 -19.51 2.74 -5.61
N ALA A 95 -20.73 2.37 -5.21
CA ALA A 95 -21.87 3.27 -5.29
C ALA A 95 -21.69 4.44 -4.29
N PRO A 96 -22.03 5.70 -4.65
CA PRO A 96 -21.91 6.83 -3.73
C PRO A 96 -22.53 6.53 -2.35
N LEU A 97 -21.86 7.00 -1.29
CA LEU A 97 -22.26 6.70 0.09
C LEU A 97 -23.45 7.55 0.56
N ASP A 98 -23.60 8.76 0.03
CA ASP A 98 -24.73 9.62 0.34
C ASP A 98 -25.94 9.25 -0.54
N ASP A 99 -27.11 9.14 0.09
CA ASP A 99 -28.32 8.64 -0.56
C ASP A 99 -28.73 9.49 -1.78
N GLU A 100 -28.52 10.81 -1.70
CA GLU A 100 -28.86 11.74 -2.79
C GLU A 100 -27.98 11.49 -4.03
N THR A 101 -26.66 11.46 -3.88
CA THR A 101 -25.75 11.18 -5.01
C THR A 101 -25.91 9.74 -5.48
N LYS A 102 -26.20 8.79 -4.59
CA LYS A 102 -26.48 7.40 -4.95
C LYS A 102 -27.70 7.27 -5.85
N GLN A 103 -28.80 7.96 -5.49
CA GLN A 103 -30.01 7.99 -6.32
C GLN A 103 -29.71 8.63 -7.69
N LYS A 104 -28.99 9.77 -7.71
CA LYS A 104 -28.60 10.44 -8.96
C LYS A 104 -27.71 9.57 -9.84
N ALA A 105 -26.77 8.82 -9.24
CA ALA A 105 -25.92 7.89 -9.96
C ALA A 105 -26.73 6.77 -10.63
N ALA A 106 -27.74 6.23 -9.94
CA ALA A 106 -28.65 5.25 -10.52
C ALA A 106 -29.47 5.83 -11.69
N GLU A 107 -30.01 7.05 -11.54
CA GLU A 107 -30.73 7.76 -12.61
C GLU A 107 -29.84 8.03 -13.83
N PHE A 108 -28.58 8.43 -13.61
CA PHE A 108 -27.61 8.64 -14.68
C PHE A 108 -27.24 7.34 -15.37
N ALA A 109 -27.02 6.25 -14.63
CA ALA A 109 -26.75 4.94 -15.19
C ALA A 109 -27.92 4.45 -16.07
N ASP A 110 -29.17 4.63 -15.64
CA ASP A 110 -30.36 4.29 -16.42
C ASP A 110 -30.46 5.08 -17.71
N ARG A 111 -30.19 6.39 -17.67
CA ARG A 111 -30.21 7.25 -18.85
C ARG A 111 -29.09 6.89 -19.84
N VAL A 112 -27.86 6.74 -19.36
CA VAL A 112 -26.72 6.35 -20.21
C VAL A 112 -26.95 4.97 -20.83
N SER A 113 -27.47 4.02 -20.05
CA SER A 113 -27.82 2.68 -20.56
C SER A 113 -28.89 2.76 -21.65
N SER A 114 -29.92 3.58 -21.47
CA SER A 114 -30.98 3.76 -22.47
C SER A 114 -30.45 4.37 -23.78
N GLU A 115 -29.56 5.36 -23.67
CA GLU A 115 -28.90 5.95 -24.84
C GLU A 115 -27.97 4.94 -25.55
N LEU A 116 -27.27 4.09 -24.79
CA LEU A 116 -26.44 3.02 -25.33
C LEU A 116 -27.29 2.02 -26.13
N GLU A 117 -28.43 1.58 -25.59
CA GLU A 117 -29.33 0.66 -26.30
C GLU A 117 -29.89 1.29 -27.59
N ALA A 118 -30.30 2.56 -27.54
CA ALA A 118 -30.76 3.29 -28.72
C ALA A 118 -29.67 3.39 -29.79
N PHE A 119 -28.42 3.68 -29.38
CA PHE A 119 -27.26 3.72 -30.27
C PHE A 119 -27.00 2.36 -30.92
N ILE A 120 -27.06 1.26 -30.14
CA ILE A 120 -26.89 -0.10 -30.65
C ILE A 120 -27.96 -0.40 -31.70
N ILE A 121 -29.24 -0.18 -31.39
CA ILE A 121 -30.36 -0.45 -32.31
C ILE A 121 -30.20 0.32 -33.61
N GLN A 122 -29.92 1.61 -33.55
CA GLN A 122 -29.76 2.47 -34.73
C GLN A 122 -28.63 2.00 -35.66
N ASN A 123 -27.55 1.47 -35.10
CA ASN A 123 -26.39 1.01 -35.86
C ASN A 123 -26.43 -0.49 -36.20
N SER A 124 -27.42 -1.24 -35.67
CA SER A 124 -27.70 -2.63 -36.03
C SER A 124 -28.38 -2.78 -37.38
N THR A 125 -29.32 -1.88 -37.70
CA THR A 125 -30.13 -1.92 -38.91
C THR A 125 -29.33 -1.61 -40.19
N SER A 126 -28.22 -0.89 -40.07
CA SER A 126 -27.38 -0.48 -41.20
C SER A 126 -26.40 -1.56 -41.67
N ALA A 127 -26.15 -2.61 -40.87
CA ALA A 127 -25.25 -3.71 -41.21
C ALA A 127 -25.95 -4.86 -41.97
N GLY A 128 -27.29 -4.86 -42.05
CA GLY A 128 -28.10 -5.95 -42.61
C GLY A 128 -28.59 -5.77 -44.05
N HIS A 129 -28.47 -4.58 -44.66
CA HIS A 129 -28.98 -4.31 -46.01
C HIS A 129 -27.93 -3.63 -46.90
N SER A 130 -27.03 -4.43 -47.46
CA SER A 130 -26.30 -4.05 -48.67
C SER A 130 -27.04 -4.59 -49.91
N SER A 131 -28.16 -3.96 -50.27
CA SER A 131 -28.65 -4.00 -51.64
C SER A 131 -29.36 -2.69 -52.02
N SER A 132 -28.64 -1.89 -52.82
CA SER A 132 -29.13 -0.88 -53.76
C SER A 132 -30.17 0.15 -53.29
N SER A 133 -29.74 1.39 -53.07
CA SER A 133 -30.22 2.55 -53.86
C SER A 133 -29.41 3.81 -53.51
N LYS A 134 -28.92 4.50 -54.54
CA LYS A 134 -28.27 5.81 -54.43
C LYS A 134 -29.33 6.88 -54.11
N GLY A 135 -29.16 7.59 -53.01
CA GLY A 135 -29.89 8.81 -52.65
C GLY A 135 -28.96 9.74 -51.86
N PRO A 136 -29.20 11.08 -51.84
CA PRO A 136 -28.20 12.05 -51.43
C PRO A 136 -27.92 11.95 -49.93
N VAL A 137 -26.64 11.89 -49.59
CA VAL A 137 -26.12 11.85 -48.22
C VAL A 137 -26.40 13.20 -47.56
N ALA A 138 -27.50 13.27 -46.80
CA ALA A 138 -27.69 14.30 -45.79
C ALA A 138 -26.67 14.05 -44.66
N ALA A 139 -26.05 15.13 -44.19
CA ALA A 139 -24.98 15.13 -43.20
C ALA A 139 -25.31 14.28 -41.95
N GLN A 140 -24.86 13.02 -41.93
CA GLN A 140 -24.79 12.22 -40.71
C GLN A 140 -23.59 12.73 -39.90
N SER A 141 -23.86 13.15 -38.67
CA SER A 141 -22.89 13.79 -37.78
C SER A 141 -21.66 12.91 -37.55
N GLN A 142 -20.47 13.52 -37.57
CA GLN A 142 -19.18 12.86 -37.29
C GLN A 142 -19.14 12.10 -35.95
N THR A 143 -20.06 12.39 -35.01
CA THR A 143 -20.21 11.75 -33.70
C THR A 143 -20.62 10.28 -33.75
N SER A 144 -21.37 9.81 -34.76
CA SER A 144 -21.80 8.40 -34.81
C SER A 144 -20.68 7.44 -35.19
N SER A 145 -19.66 7.90 -35.94
CA SER A 145 -18.58 7.03 -36.44
C SER A 145 -17.62 6.57 -35.34
N ARG A 146 -17.31 7.44 -34.37
CA ARG A 146 -16.26 7.17 -33.36
C ARG A 146 -16.59 6.03 -32.39
N TYR A 147 -17.88 5.76 -32.17
CA TYR A 147 -18.35 4.73 -31.23
C TYR A 147 -18.74 3.43 -31.91
N LEU A 148 -18.79 3.37 -33.24
CA LEU A 148 -19.00 2.11 -33.98
C LEU A 148 -18.11 0.94 -33.50
N PRO A 149 -16.84 1.16 -33.07
CA PRO A 149 -16.03 0.10 -32.49
C PRO A 149 -16.70 -0.71 -31.37
N LEU A 150 -17.52 -0.09 -30.50
CA LEU A 150 -18.16 -0.80 -29.38
C LEU A 150 -19.15 -1.87 -29.84
N ILE A 151 -19.75 -1.70 -31.03
CA ILE A 151 -20.73 -2.62 -31.60
C ILE A 151 -20.08 -3.98 -31.91
N TYR A 152 -18.84 -3.97 -32.40
CA TYR A 152 -18.10 -5.21 -32.67
C TYR A 152 -17.82 -6.02 -31.41
N TRP A 153 -17.58 -5.35 -30.28
CA TRP A 153 -17.39 -6.05 -28.99
C TRP A 153 -18.70 -6.68 -28.51
N ILE A 154 -19.81 -5.95 -28.57
CA ILE A 154 -21.12 -6.43 -28.12
C ILE A 154 -21.58 -7.64 -28.96
N TRP A 155 -21.37 -7.62 -30.29
CA TRP A 155 -21.76 -8.73 -31.18
C TRP A 155 -20.66 -9.76 -31.43
N MET A 156 -19.59 -9.75 -30.64
CA MET A 156 -18.50 -10.71 -30.81
C MET A 156 -18.98 -12.18 -30.75
N LYS A 157 -20.06 -12.46 -29.99
CA LYS A 157 -20.71 -13.78 -29.93
C LYS A 157 -21.63 -14.09 -31.12
N SER A 158 -22.18 -13.05 -31.76
CA SER A 158 -23.37 -13.16 -32.62
C SER A 158 -23.11 -12.78 -34.08
N ASN A 159 -21.85 -12.55 -34.47
CA ASN A 159 -21.50 -11.96 -35.75
C ASN A 159 -22.17 -12.65 -36.96
N PRO A 160 -23.14 -12.00 -37.65
CA PRO A 160 -23.84 -12.58 -38.80
C PRO A 160 -22.97 -12.71 -40.06
N SER A 161 -21.76 -12.11 -40.05
CA SER A 161 -20.86 -12.03 -41.21
C SER A 161 -19.73 -13.07 -41.23
N GLY A 162 -19.76 -14.06 -40.34
CA GLY A 162 -18.95 -15.26 -40.50
C GLY A 162 -17.44 -15.11 -40.24
N LEU A 163 -17.00 -14.11 -39.46
CA LEU A 163 -15.71 -14.23 -38.78
C LEU A 163 -15.94 -14.94 -37.45
N PRO A 164 -15.60 -16.24 -37.32
CA PRO A 164 -15.73 -16.94 -36.06
C PRO A 164 -14.83 -16.26 -35.01
N ALA A 165 -15.28 -16.21 -33.76
CA ALA A 165 -14.53 -15.69 -32.60
C ALA A 165 -13.11 -16.28 -32.45
N THR A 166 -12.78 -17.32 -33.22
CA THR A 166 -11.48 -17.97 -33.31
C THR A 166 -10.44 -17.21 -34.16
N GLN A 167 -10.79 -16.16 -34.92
CA GLN A 167 -9.84 -15.41 -35.77
C GLN A 167 -9.49 -13.98 -35.29
N SER A 168 -10.25 -13.39 -34.36
CA SER A 168 -9.93 -12.04 -33.84
C SER A 168 -8.70 -12.06 -32.93
N LYS A 169 -7.74 -11.16 -33.15
CA LYS A 169 -6.58 -10.98 -32.27
C LYS A 169 -7.00 -10.17 -31.04
N GLU A 170 -6.43 -10.47 -29.87
CA GLU A 170 -6.66 -9.74 -28.60
C GLU A 170 -6.63 -8.22 -28.77
N LYS A 171 -5.61 -7.74 -29.48
CA LYS A 171 -5.39 -6.31 -29.72
C LYS A 171 -6.50 -5.62 -30.50
N GLN A 172 -7.38 -6.35 -31.17
CA GLN A 172 -8.55 -5.79 -31.83
C GLN A 172 -9.65 -5.42 -30.83
N MET A 173 -9.66 -6.01 -29.64
CA MET A 173 -10.65 -5.72 -28.60
C MET A 173 -10.40 -4.37 -27.92
N TYR A 174 -9.14 -3.93 -27.79
CA TYR A 174 -8.81 -2.72 -27.02
C TYR A 174 -9.53 -1.45 -27.51
N PRO A 175 -9.55 -1.13 -28.83
CA PRO A 175 -10.29 0.03 -29.32
C PRO A 175 -11.81 -0.11 -29.13
N TRP A 176 -12.35 -1.33 -29.14
CA TRP A 176 -13.78 -1.56 -28.95
C TRP A 176 -14.22 -1.31 -27.50
N ILE A 177 -13.42 -1.82 -26.55
CA ILE A 177 -13.60 -1.60 -25.11
C ILE A 177 -13.43 -0.12 -24.78
N SER A 178 -12.38 0.51 -25.31
CA SER A 178 -12.11 1.95 -25.13
C SER A 178 -13.28 2.80 -25.64
N ALA A 179 -13.83 2.51 -26.82
CA ALA A 179 -14.99 3.22 -27.36
C ALA A 179 -16.24 3.09 -26.48
N PHE A 180 -16.46 1.93 -25.83
CA PHE A 180 -17.55 1.75 -24.86
C PHE A 180 -17.37 2.68 -23.65
N ILE A 181 -16.17 2.67 -23.05
CA ILE A 181 -15.86 3.49 -21.87
C ILE A 181 -15.95 4.98 -22.21
N GLU A 182 -15.42 5.41 -23.36
CA GLU A 182 -15.53 6.79 -23.84
C GLU A 182 -16.97 7.21 -24.10
N PHE A 183 -17.81 6.32 -24.65
CA PHE A 183 -19.23 6.59 -24.83
C PHE A 183 -19.88 6.90 -23.48
N VAL A 184 -19.69 6.04 -22.48
CA VAL A 184 -20.24 6.24 -21.12
C VAL A 184 -19.76 7.56 -20.53
N ALA A 185 -18.46 7.85 -20.60
CA ALA A 185 -17.88 9.07 -20.05
C ALA A 185 -18.44 10.34 -20.69
N GLU A 186 -18.60 10.38 -22.02
CA GLU A 186 -19.14 11.54 -22.73
C GLU A 186 -20.64 11.71 -22.49
N LYS A 187 -21.40 10.61 -22.46
CA LYS A 187 -22.83 10.68 -22.13
C LYS A 187 -23.05 11.14 -20.70
N LEU A 188 -22.31 10.59 -19.74
CA LEU A 188 -22.36 11.01 -18.35
C LEU A 188 -22.04 12.51 -18.21
N ALA A 189 -20.97 12.98 -18.85
CA ALA A 189 -20.62 14.40 -18.84
C ALA A 189 -21.70 15.29 -19.47
N SER A 190 -22.43 14.81 -20.48
CA SER A 190 -23.49 15.57 -21.14
C SER A 190 -24.78 15.67 -20.34
N ILE A 191 -25.10 14.67 -19.51
CA ILE A 191 -26.32 14.65 -18.68
C ILE A 191 -26.11 15.26 -17.29
N ALA A 192 -24.86 15.33 -16.84
CA ALA A 192 -24.46 15.97 -15.60
C ALA A 192 -24.74 17.48 -15.64
N GLN A 193 -25.24 18.03 -14.53
CA GLN A 193 -25.60 19.45 -14.39
C GLN A 193 -24.60 20.19 -13.48
N GLU A 194 -24.69 21.52 -13.46
CA GLU A 194 -23.91 22.36 -12.55
C GLU A 194 -24.22 21.98 -11.09
N GLY A 195 -23.24 21.42 -10.37
CA GLY A 195 -23.38 20.90 -9.00
C GLY A 195 -23.03 19.41 -8.86
N HIS A 196 -23.12 18.63 -9.93
CA HIS A 196 -22.63 17.25 -10.00
C HIS A 196 -21.65 17.17 -11.16
N ARG A 197 -20.35 17.34 -10.89
CA ARG A 197 -19.29 17.15 -11.90
C ARG A 197 -18.68 15.76 -11.70
N PRO A 198 -19.13 14.73 -12.44
CA PRO A 198 -18.62 13.38 -12.27
C PRO A 198 -17.21 13.32 -12.83
N ARG A 199 -16.35 12.59 -12.14
CA ARG A 199 -15.00 12.25 -12.57
C ARG A 199 -15.04 11.65 -13.97
N LYS A 200 -14.29 12.23 -14.92
CA LYS A 200 -14.23 11.74 -16.30
C LYS A 200 -13.27 10.55 -16.41
N LEU A 201 -13.83 9.35 -16.41
CA LEU A 201 -13.09 8.10 -16.57
C LEU A 201 -12.88 7.76 -18.03
N VAL A 202 -11.65 7.50 -18.43
CA VAL A 202 -11.28 7.08 -19.79
C VAL A 202 -10.15 6.07 -19.76
N THR A 203 -9.86 5.45 -20.90
CA THR A 203 -8.63 4.65 -21.05
C THR A 203 -7.46 5.54 -21.47
N PHE A 204 -6.22 5.12 -21.22
CA PHE A 204 -5.07 5.70 -21.91
C PHE A 204 -5.21 5.57 -23.43
N ARG A 205 -4.61 6.50 -24.21
CA ARG A 205 -4.65 6.44 -25.68
C ARG A 205 -3.82 5.27 -26.22
N LYS A 206 -2.78 4.86 -25.49
CA LYS A 206 -1.91 3.74 -25.86
C LYS A 206 -2.35 2.46 -25.16
N PHE A 207 -2.57 1.42 -25.95
CA PHE A 207 -2.81 0.05 -25.47
C PHE A 207 -1.54 -0.78 -25.57
N ASP A 208 -1.48 -1.89 -24.82
CA ASP A 208 -0.34 -2.80 -24.78
C ASP A 208 0.95 -1.99 -24.60
N PHE A 209 1.17 -1.47 -23.39
CA PHE A 209 2.30 -0.57 -23.12
C PHE A 209 3.05 -0.99 -21.87
N MET A 210 4.36 -0.75 -21.88
CA MET A 210 5.18 -0.84 -20.67
C MET A 210 5.01 0.45 -19.90
N ALA A 211 4.59 0.36 -18.64
CA ALA A 211 4.39 1.53 -17.81
C ALA A 211 5.72 2.24 -17.52
N ALA A 212 5.72 3.58 -17.51
CA ALA A 212 6.95 4.38 -17.34
C ALA A 212 7.64 4.19 -15.98
N ASP A 213 6.86 3.79 -14.99
CA ASP A 213 7.20 3.55 -13.59
C ASP A 213 7.09 2.07 -13.22
N ALA A 214 7.05 1.16 -14.20
CA ALA A 214 7.12 -0.28 -13.97
C ALA A 214 8.49 -0.68 -13.40
N ASP A 215 8.49 -1.62 -12.47
CA ASP A 215 9.69 -2.29 -11.98
C ASP A 215 9.99 -3.62 -12.72
N ASP A 216 9.16 -3.96 -13.71
CA ASP A 216 9.27 -5.18 -14.51
C ASP A 216 9.10 -4.92 -16.03
N TYR A 217 9.24 -5.99 -16.82
CA TYR A 217 9.16 -5.95 -18.28
C TYR A 217 7.73 -6.14 -18.83
N ARG A 218 6.72 -6.26 -17.97
CA ARG A 218 5.37 -6.63 -18.41
C ARG A 218 4.68 -5.44 -19.04
N ARG A 219 3.73 -5.76 -19.93
CA ARG A 219 3.00 -4.79 -20.71
C ARG A 219 1.55 -4.85 -20.30
N ILE A 220 1.03 -3.71 -19.89
CA ILE A 220 -0.36 -3.54 -19.52
C ILE A 220 -1.17 -3.47 -20.80
N ASP A 221 -2.21 -4.30 -20.91
CA ASP A 221 -3.15 -4.26 -22.02
C ASP A 221 -3.86 -2.91 -22.09
N MET A 222 -4.54 -2.55 -21.02
CA MET A 222 -5.33 -1.33 -20.91
C MET A 222 -5.33 -0.84 -19.44
N ALA A 223 -5.49 0.47 -19.25
CA ALA A 223 -5.66 1.05 -17.93
C ALA A 223 -6.69 2.19 -17.98
N LEU A 224 -7.50 2.28 -16.94
CA LEU A 224 -8.41 3.39 -16.69
C LEU A 224 -7.66 4.52 -15.99
N THR A 225 -7.98 5.75 -16.35
CA THR A 225 -7.45 6.97 -15.76
C THR A 225 -8.55 8.02 -15.65
N GLU A 226 -8.27 9.04 -14.86
CA GLU A 226 -9.13 10.20 -14.69
C GLU A 226 -8.59 11.37 -15.53
N LYS A 227 -9.44 12.00 -16.34
CA LYS A 227 -9.10 13.23 -17.05
C LYS A 227 -9.68 14.46 -16.33
N PRO A 228 -8.88 15.52 -16.09
CA PRO A 228 -9.40 16.76 -15.55
C PRO A 228 -10.41 17.42 -16.51
N HIS A 229 -11.34 18.22 -15.95
CA HIS A 229 -12.40 18.87 -16.72
C HIS A 229 -11.95 20.11 -17.51
N GLN A 230 -10.86 20.76 -17.11
CA GLN A 230 -10.26 21.94 -17.76
C GLN A 230 -8.72 21.80 -17.73
N GLU A 231 -7.99 22.32 -18.75
CA GLU A 231 -6.52 22.25 -19.05
C GLU A 231 -6.05 21.20 -20.08
N PRO A 232 -4.94 21.47 -20.82
CA PRO A 232 -4.77 21.11 -22.23
C PRO A 232 -4.47 19.62 -22.43
N GLU A 233 -4.64 19.14 -23.67
CA GLU A 233 -4.22 17.79 -24.06
C GLU A 233 -2.81 17.51 -23.54
N ILE A 234 -2.69 16.71 -22.46
CA ILE A 234 -1.40 16.25 -21.97
C ILE A 234 -0.74 15.49 -23.11
N THR A 235 0.33 16.08 -23.64
CA THR A 235 0.97 15.70 -24.90
C THR A 235 1.98 14.55 -24.78
N ASP A 236 2.15 13.92 -23.61
CA ASP A 236 3.11 12.84 -23.45
C ASP A 236 2.60 11.71 -22.53
N GLU A 237 1.62 10.95 -23.03
CA GLU A 237 0.97 9.81 -22.36
C GLU A 237 1.85 8.54 -22.42
N LYS A 238 3.04 8.53 -21.82
CA LYS A 238 3.61 7.25 -21.39
C LYS A 238 2.78 6.78 -20.20
N GLY A 239 1.83 5.87 -20.45
CA GLY A 239 0.98 5.29 -19.41
C GLY A 239 1.83 4.84 -18.22
N ALA A 240 1.34 5.11 -17.02
CA ALA A 240 2.09 4.92 -15.77
C ALA A 240 1.13 4.43 -14.68
N TYR A 241 1.62 3.56 -13.79
CA TYR A 241 0.84 3.05 -12.67
C TYR A 241 0.38 4.18 -11.75
N LYS A 242 1.23 5.19 -11.50
CA LYS A 242 0.86 6.39 -10.72
C LYS A 242 -0.41 7.09 -11.23
N ASN A 243 -0.63 7.07 -12.55
CA ASN A 243 -1.78 7.72 -13.21
C ASN A 243 -2.94 6.75 -13.51
N SER A 244 -2.83 5.49 -13.08
CA SER A 244 -3.83 4.47 -13.35
C SER A 244 -4.81 4.36 -12.18
N LEU A 245 -6.10 4.51 -12.44
CA LEU A 245 -7.16 4.29 -11.47
C LEU A 245 -7.41 2.80 -11.27
N ALA A 246 -7.49 2.04 -12.37
CA ALA A 246 -7.62 0.59 -12.39
C ALA A 246 -6.95 0.03 -13.64
N ILE A 247 -6.37 -1.16 -13.53
CA ILE A 247 -5.80 -1.88 -14.66
C ILE A 247 -6.88 -2.78 -15.28
N ILE A 248 -6.86 -2.90 -16.61
CA ILE A 248 -7.75 -3.78 -17.37
C ILE A 248 -6.90 -4.81 -18.10
N GLU A 249 -7.11 -6.08 -17.78
CA GLU A 249 -6.48 -7.21 -18.45
C GLU A 249 -7.46 -7.86 -19.42
N VAL A 250 -7.05 -8.11 -20.67
CA VAL A 250 -7.95 -8.56 -21.73
C VAL A 250 -7.52 -9.92 -22.27
N LYS A 251 -8.47 -10.83 -22.38
CA LYS A 251 -8.28 -12.15 -23.00
C LYS A 251 -9.35 -12.44 -24.03
N ARG A 252 -9.00 -13.30 -24.99
CA ARG A 252 -9.88 -13.62 -26.12
C ARG A 252 -10.95 -14.64 -25.77
N ARG A 253 -10.64 -15.55 -24.85
CA ARG A 253 -11.50 -16.67 -24.50
C ARG A 253 -11.94 -16.54 -23.06
N THR A 254 -13.18 -16.89 -22.79
CA THR A 254 -13.71 -16.98 -21.42
C THR A 254 -12.95 -18.00 -20.57
N SER A 255 -12.33 -19.01 -21.17
CA SER A 255 -11.49 -20.00 -20.48
C SER A 255 -10.15 -19.45 -19.96
N GLU A 256 -9.77 -18.23 -20.35
CA GLU A 256 -8.52 -17.59 -19.94
C GLU A 256 -8.70 -16.67 -18.71
N GLN A 257 -9.85 -16.76 -18.01
CA GLN A 257 -10.18 -15.92 -16.87
C GLN A 257 -9.13 -15.98 -15.75
N ASP A 258 -8.68 -17.18 -15.37
CA ASP A 258 -7.67 -17.34 -14.32
C ASP A 258 -6.32 -16.75 -14.74
N GLN A 259 -5.97 -16.87 -16.02
CA GLN A 259 -4.76 -16.26 -16.57
C GLN A 259 -4.86 -14.73 -16.57
N ALA A 260 -6.03 -14.17 -16.90
CA ALA A 260 -6.27 -12.73 -16.80
C ALA A 260 -6.13 -12.24 -15.35
N LEU A 261 -6.70 -12.96 -14.39
CA LEU A 261 -6.60 -12.62 -12.97
C LEU A 261 -5.16 -12.68 -12.45
N GLN A 262 -4.39 -13.70 -12.85
CA GLN A 262 -2.96 -13.80 -12.50
C GLN A 262 -2.17 -12.61 -13.05
N GLN A 263 -2.40 -12.21 -14.30
CA GLN A 263 -1.70 -11.05 -14.87
C GLN A 263 -2.14 -9.74 -14.20
N LEU A 264 -3.44 -9.59 -13.94
CA LEU A 264 -3.98 -8.42 -13.25
C LEU A 264 -3.42 -8.26 -11.81
N ALA A 265 -3.25 -9.35 -11.09
CA ALA A 265 -2.65 -9.36 -9.75
C ALA A 265 -1.18 -8.89 -9.78
N LEU A 266 -0.40 -9.31 -10.79
CA LEU A 266 0.98 -8.84 -10.98
C LEU A 266 1.05 -7.33 -11.22
N TYR A 267 0.13 -6.77 -12.01
CA TYR A 267 0.07 -5.31 -12.23
C TYR A 267 -0.34 -4.56 -10.96
N THR A 268 -1.21 -5.14 -10.14
CA THR A 268 -1.68 -4.49 -8.92
C THR A 268 -0.57 -4.30 -7.90
N ARG A 269 0.40 -5.23 -7.84
CA ARG A 269 1.64 -5.07 -7.07
C ARG A 269 2.36 -3.75 -7.41
N ASN A 270 2.43 -3.40 -8.70
CA ASN A 270 3.04 -2.14 -9.15
C ASN A 270 2.18 -0.91 -8.81
N LEU A 271 0.85 -1.04 -8.75
CA LEU A 271 -0.01 0.03 -8.23
C LEU A 271 0.35 0.35 -6.77
N TYR A 272 0.46 -0.66 -5.90
CA TYR A 272 0.81 -0.42 -4.49
C TYR A 272 2.21 0.16 -4.28
N SER A 273 3.17 -0.18 -5.15
CA SER A 273 4.53 0.33 -5.05
C SER A 273 4.68 1.75 -5.59
N THR A 274 3.82 2.16 -6.51
CA THR A 274 3.90 3.49 -7.14
C THR A 274 2.92 4.49 -6.52
N GLN A 275 1.71 4.05 -6.15
CA GLN A 275 0.64 4.90 -5.59
C GLN A 275 0.63 4.84 -4.07
N LEU A 276 1.28 5.83 -3.45
CA LEU A 276 1.57 5.81 -2.02
C LEU A 276 0.32 5.99 -1.14
N ASN A 277 -0.72 6.59 -1.71
CA ASN A 277 -2.04 6.76 -1.11
C ASN A 277 -3.01 5.62 -1.41
N ARG A 278 -2.55 4.47 -1.92
CA ARG A 278 -3.43 3.33 -2.27
C ARG A 278 -3.70 2.44 -1.06
N ARG A 279 -4.95 2.37 -0.59
CA ARG A 279 -5.41 1.50 0.50
C ARG A 279 -5.78 0.10 0.01
N PHE A 280 -6.51 0.05 -1.09
CA PHE A 280 -6.88 -1.15 -1.85
C PHE A 280 -6.97 -0.78 -3.33
N ALA A 281 -6.95 -1.73 -4.25
CA ALA A 281 -6.93 -1.44 -5.68
C ALA A 281 -8.08 -2.09 -6.44
N TRP A 282 -8.58 -1.39 -7.46
CA TRP A 282 -9.55 -1.92 -8.41
C TRP A 282 -8.83 -2.46 -9.65
N GLY A 283 -9.37 -3.53 -10.22
CA GLY A 283 -8.97 -4.03 -11.52
C GLY A 283 -10.13 -4.67 -12.28
N LEU A 284 -10.03 -4.75 -13.60
CA LEU A 284 -11.00 -5.43 -14.45
C LEU A 284 -10.30 -6.53 -15.25
N THR A 285 -10.95 -7.68 -15.38
CA THR A 285 -10.61 -8.65 -16.43
C THR A 285 -11.71 -8.67 -17.47
N ILE A 286 -11.34 -8.65 -18.74
CA ILE A 286 -12.27 -8.72 -19.87
C ILE A 286 -11.91 -9.93 -20.71
N CYS A 287 -12.68 -11.01 -20.55
CA CYS A 287 -12.51 -12.24 -21.31
C CYS A 287 -13.65 -12.36 -22.32
N GLN A 288 -13.35 -12.14 -23.61
CA GLN A 288 -14.36 -12.05 -24.67
C GLN A 288 -15.38 -10.91 -24.40
N THR A 289 -16.64 -11.23 -24.06
CA THR A 289 -17.68 -10.25 -23.69
C THR A 289 -17.97 -10.23 -22.19
N ARG A 290 -17.24 -11.01 -21.39
CA ARG A 290 -17.41 -11.07 -19.93
C ARG A 290 -16.45 -10.09 -19.28
N VAL A 291 -17.00 -9.18 -18.48
CA VAL A 291 -16.25 -8.25 -17.64
C VAL A 291 -16.39 -8.69 -16.20
N VAL A 292 -15.29 -8.81 -15.47
CA VAL A 292 -15.28 -9.09 -14.03
C VAL A 292 -14.52 -7.96 -13.35
N ALA A 293 -15.16 -7.31 -12.38
CA ALA A 293 -14.53 -6.32 -11.51
C ALA A 293 -13.93 -7.01 -10.27
N CYS A 294 -12.73 -6.60 -9.90
CA CYS A 294 -11.96 -7.17 -8.79
C CYS A 294 -11.54 -6.07 -7.80
N ILE A 295 -11.67 -6.36 -6.51
CA ILE A 295 -11.04 -5.61 -5.43
C ILE A 295 -9.83 -6.41 -4.94
N PHE A 296 -8.66 -5.81 -5.04
CA PHE A 296 -7.42 -6.31 -4.44
C PHE A 296 -7.28 -5.67 -3.07
N GLY A 297 -7.42 -6.49 -2.03
CA GLY A 297 -7.17 -6.10 -0.64
C GLY A 297 -5.76 -6.50 -0.20
N ASN A 298 -5.52 -6.37 1.10
CA ASN A 298 -4.24 -6.77 1.71
C ASN A 298 -4.05 -8.28 1.84
N ASP A 299 -5.13 -9.07 1.81
CA ASP A 299 -5.07 -10.51 2.12
C ASP A 299 -5.89 -11.39 1.17
N LYS A 300 -6.90 -10.81 0.50
CA LYS A 300 -7.81 -11.52 -0.39
C LYS A 300 -8.06 -10.70 -1.65
N ILE A 301 -8.37 -11.41 -2.75
CA ILE A 301 -8.90 -10.81 -3.98
C ILE A 301 -10.38 -11.16 -4.04
N LEU A 302 -11.24 -10.16 -4.15
CA LEU A 302 -12.66 -10.36 -4.31
C LEU A 302 -13.05 -10.06 -5.76
N ALA A 303 -13.63 -11.04 -6.44
CA ALA A 303 -14.06 -10.92 -7.83
C ALA A 303 -15.59 -11.01 -7.93
N SER A 304 -16.17 -10.09 -8.69
CA SER A 304 -17.62 -10.05 -8.94
C SER A 304 -18.06 -11.19 -9.86
N SER A 305 -19.36 -11.48 -9.83
CA SER A 305 -20.00 -12.21 -10.93
C SER A 305 -19.77 -11.48 -12.27
N TYR A 306 -19.61 -12.23 -13.37
CA TYR A 306 -19.33 -11.60 -14.65
C TYR A 306 -20.52 -10.78 -15.18
N MET A 307 -20.21 -9.61 -15.75
CA MET A 307 -21.12 -8.80 -16.55
C MET A 307 -20.93 -9.14 -18.03
N ASP A 308 -21.96 -9.70 -18.68
CA ASP A 308 -21.89 -10.04 -20.11
C ASP A 308 -22.39 -8.89 -20.98
N VAL A 309 -21.47 -8.12 -21.57
CA VAL A 309 -21.82 -6.94 -22.39
C VAL A 309 -22.52 -7.29 -23.71
N ALA A 310 -22.56 -8.58 -24.09
CA ALA A 310 -23.42 -9.03 -25.19
C ALA A 310 -24.92 -8.91 -24.83
N THR A 311 -25.26 -8.87 -23.54
CA THR A 311 -26.63 -8.79 -23.04
C THR A 311 -26.98 -7.36 -22.58
N PRO A 312 -28.24 -6.91 -22.72
CA PRO A 312 -28.66 -5.61 -22.19
C PRO A 312 -28.43 -5.47 -20.68
N ALA A 313 -28.70 -6.54 -19.91
CA ALA A 313 -28.50 -6.54 -18.47
C ALA A 313 -27.02 -6.35 -18.08
N GLY A 314 -26.10 -7.10 -18.70
CA GLY A 314 -24.67 -6.96 -18.44
C GLY A 314 -24.11 -5.61 -18.88
N ARG A 315 -24.61 -5.02 -19.98
CA ARG A 315 -24.27 -3.64 -20.36
C ARG A 315 -24.71 -2.64 -19.30
N LYS A 316 -25.95 -2.75 -18.82
CA LYS A 316 -26.47 -1.88 -17.76
C LYS A 316 -25.64 -1.99 -16.48
N GLN A 317 -25.25 -3.20 -16.06
CA GLN A 317 -24.37 -3.40 -14.91
C GLN A 317 -23.01 -2.72 -15.10
N PHE A 318 -22.38 -2.89 -16.27
CA PHE A 318 -21.07 -2.28 -16.53
C PHE A 318 -21.14 -0.75 -16.64
N VAL A 319 -22.20 -0.21 -17.27
CA VAL A 319 -22.49 1.23 -17.25
C VAL A 319 -22.67 1.73 -15.82
N SER A 320 -23.43 1.01 -15.00
CA SER A 320 -23.66 1.40 -13.60
C SER A 320 -22.37 1.42 -12.79
N LEU A 321 -21.48 0.43 -12.97
CA LEU A 321 -20.16 0.42 -12.35
C LEU A 321 -19.33 1.66 -12.72
N LEU A 322 -19.26 1.99 -14.01
CA LEU A 322 -18.50 3.15 -14.49
C LEU A 322 -19.09 4.48 -13.98
N VAL A 323 -20.42 4.61 -13.97
CA VAL A 323 -21.10 5.79 -13.42
C VAL A 323 -20.86 5.92 -11.92
N ASN A 324 -20.95 4.82 -11.17
CA ASN A 324 -20.63 4.77 -9.75
C ASN A 324 -19.18 5.21 -9.49
N TRP A 325 -18.21 4.65 -10.21
CA TRP A 325 -16.80 5.06 -10.10
C TRP A 325 -16.59 6.54 -10.44
N SER A 326 -17.38 7.10 -11.34
CA SER A 326 -17.35 8.52 -11.70
C SER A 326 -17.97 9.44 -10.64
N MET A 327 -18.84 8.94 -9.77
CA MET A 327 -19.62 9.76 -8.82
C MET A 327 -19.28 9.51 -7.35
N CYS A 328 -18.61 8.40 -7.04
CA CYS A 328 -18.21 8.06 -5.69
C CYS A 328 -17.01 8.91 -5.22
N ARG A 329 -16.80 8.94 -3.90
CA ARG A 329 -15.61 9.60 -3.33
C ARG A 329 -14.35 8.81 -3.68
N SER A 330 -13.22 9.49 -3.84
CA SER A 330 -11.91 8.87 -4.14
C SER A 330 -11.55 7.74 -3.16
N GLN A 331 -11.96 7.85 -1.90
CA GLN A 331 -11.74 6.80 -0.91
C GLN A 331 -12.39 5.46 -1.30
N GLN A 332 -13.57 5.45 -1.93
CA GLN A 332 -14.23 4.22 -2.40
C GLN A 332 -13.52 3.59 -3.61
N LEU A 333 -12.65 4.34 -4.27
CA LEU A 333 -11.74 3.86 -5.31
C LEU A 333 -10.38 3.41 -4.72
N GLY A 334 -10.27 3.39 -3.40
CA GLY A 334 -9.10 2.90 -2.69
C GLY A 334 -7.99 3.92 -2.47
N TYR A 335 -8.28 5.22 -2.61
CA TYR A 335 -7.34 6.27 -2.24
C TYR A 335 -7.47 6.63 -0.75
N ASP A 336 -6.37 7.07 -0.13
CA ASP A 336 -6.34 7.61 1.22
C ASP A 336 -6.59 9.13 1.16
N PRO A 337 -7.71 9.65 1.68
CA PRO A 337 -8.04 11.07 1.62
C PRO A 337 -7.21 11.93 2.59
N THR A 338 -6.44 11.31 3.49
CA THR A 338 -5.54 12.00 4.42
C THR A 338 -4.16 12.29 3.81
N ILE A 339 -3.93 11.81 2.59
CA ILE A 339 -2.74 12.09 1.78
C ILE A 339 -3.15 13.01 0.63
N GLY A 340 -2.71 14.26 0.71
CA GLY A 340 -3.04 15.33 -0.22
C GLY A 340 -1.84 15.82 -1.03
N PHE A 341 -2.02 16.95 -1.70
CA PHE A 341 -0.99 17.62 -2.49
C PHE A 341 -1.13 19.11 -2.27
N ASP A 342 -0.01 19.72 -1.93
CA ASP A 342 0.15 21.14 -1.76
C ASP A 342 0.61 21.73 -3.10
N GLU A 343 -0.30 22.43 -3.78
CA GLU A 343 -0.03 23.02 -5.10
C GLU A 343 1.05 24.10 -5.07
N GLU A 344 1.15 24.85 -3.96
CA GLU A 344 2.14 25.92 -3.80
C GLU A 344 3.55 25.33 -3.73
N LEU A 345 3.72 24.26 -2.96
CA LEU A 345 5.01 23.58 -2.81
C LEU A 345 5.28 22.55 -3.91
N GLY A 346 4.25 22.14 -4.66
CA GLY A 346 4.33 21.03 -5.61
C GLY A 346 4.68 19.69 -4.95
N LYS A 347 4.30 19.51 -3.68
CA LYS A 347 4.66 18.34 -2.86
C LYS A 347 3.42 17.68 -2.26
N CYS A 348 3.53 16.38 -1.97
CA CYS A 348 2.48 15.67 -1.25
C CYS A 348 2.47 16.07 0.24
N THR A 349 1.28 16.12 0.84
CA THR A 349 1.08 16.29 2.27
C THR A 349 0.43 15.06 2.90
N ILE A 350 0.80 14.74 4.14
CA ILE A 350 0.27 13.61 4.89
C ILE A 350 -0.25 14.12 6.22
N SER A 351 -1.55 13.93 6.48
CA SER A 351 -2.16 14.25 7.77
C SER A 351 -1.90 13.14 8.78
N ALA A 352 -1.56 13.52 10.02
CA ALA A 352 -1.36 12.59 11.13
C ALA A 352 -2.36 12.81 12.28
N SER A 353 -2.32 11.92 13.28
CA SER A 353 -3.26 11.89 14.41
C SER A 353 -3.15 13.08 15.37
N ASP A 354 -2.07 13.85 15.31
CA ASP A 354 -1.89 15.10 16.06
C ASP A 354 -2.56 16.31 15.37
N GLY A 355 -3.19 16.11 14.21
CA GLY A 355 -3.84 17.15 13.43
C GLY A 355 -2.88 18.02 12.62
N GLN A 356 -1.60 17.65 12.54
CA GLN A 356 -0.63 18.32 11.69
C GLN A 356 -0.60 17.72 10.27
N GLU A 357 -0.25 18.56 9.30
CA GLU A 357 0.05 18.16 7.92
C GLU A 357 1.55 18.20 7.69
N TYR A 358 2.10 17.04 7.32
CA TYR A 358 3.52 16.86 7.05
C TYR A 358 3.79 16.88 5.56
N ILE A 359 4.82 17.59 5.12
CA ILE A 359 5.26 17.66 3.73
C ILE A 359 6.10 16.40 3.46
N CYS A 360 5.65 15.56 2.54
CA CYS A 360 6.39 14.38 2.12
C CYS A 360 7.57 14.79 1.22
N GLU A 361 8.78 14.56 1.72
CA GLU A 361 10.03 14.85 1.00
C GLU A 361 10.43 13.70 0.07
N SER A 362 10.24 12.45 0.50
CA SER A 362 10.53 11.26 -0.31
C SER A 362 9.94 9.98 0.29
N GLY A 363 9.68 8.97 -0.55
CA GLY A 363 9.41 7.61 -0.10
C GLY A 363 10.73 6.86 0.18
N ILE A 364 10.86 6.26 1.37
CA ILE A 364 12.04 5.51 1.83
C ILE A 364 11.84 4.01 1.61
N PHE A 365 10.65 3.51 1.97
CA PHE A 365 10.30 2.10 1.85
C PHE A 365 8.91 1.96 1.27
N MET A 366 8.74 1.00 0.35
CA MET A 366 7.53 0.86 -0.44
C MET A 366 6.93 -0.54 -0.38
N ALA A 367 5.60 -0.58 -0.41
CA ALA A 367 4.83 -1.80 -0.50
C ALA A 367 5.14 -2.50 -1.84
N HIS A 368 5.94 -3.57 -1.77
CA HIS A 368 6.35 -4.32 -2.94
C HIS A 368 5.65 -5.66 -3.09
N SER A 369 4.97 -6.19 -2.08
CA SER A 369 4.24 -7.47 -2.17
C SER A 369 2.79 -7.26 -2.60
N LEU A 370 2.13 -8.30 -3.11
CA LEU A 370 0.70 -8.25 -3.43
C LEU A 370 -0.17 -8.22 -2.17
N PHE A 371 0.23 -8.99 -1.15
CA PHE A 371 -0.46 -9.10 0.13
C PHE A 371 0.46 -8.78 1.31
N GLY A 372 -0.17 -8.58 2.46
CA GLY A 372 0.45 -8.30 3.74
C GLY A 372 0.17 -6.89 4.23
N ARG A 373 1.05 -6.39 5.09
CA ARG A 373 0.88 -5.10 5.79
C ARG A 373 0.96 -3.88 4.86
N HIS A 374 1.41 -4.04 3.62
CA HIS A 374 1.69 -2.95 2.69
C HIS A 374 2.44 -1.77 3.35
N THR A 375 3.48 -2.08 4.12
CA THR A 375 4.22 -1.07 4.88
C THR A 375 4.84 -0.03 3.93
N ARG A 376 4.67 1.25 4.25
CA ARG A 376 5.26 2.38 3.53
C ARG A 376 5.91 3.32 4.52
N CYS A 377 7.09 3.83 4.18
CA CYS A 377 7.80 4.81 5.00
C CYS A 377 8.14 6.04 4.18
N PHE A 378 7.85 7.23 4.71
CA PHE A 378 8.08 8.52 4.10
C PHE A 378 9.04 9.34 4.95
N LYS A 379 10.00 10.01 4.30
CA LYS A 379 10.69 11.14 4.90
C LYS A 379 9.79 12.36 4.80
N ALA A 380 9.59 13.07 5.90
CA ALA A 380 8.72 14.23 5.93
C ALA A 380 9.26 15.36 6.81
N THR A 381 8.76 16.57 6.56
CA THR A 381 9.04 17.79 7.32
C THR A 381 7.72 18.49 7.69
N LEU A 382 7.75 19.42 8.62
CA LEU A 382 6.66 20.38 8.79
C LEU A 382 6.96 21.62 7.96
N ARG A 383 5.91 22.36 7.57
CA ARG A 383 6.08 23.65 6.91
C ARG A 383 6.94 24.56 7.80
N ASP A 384 7.94 25.19 7.20
CA ASP A 384 8.90 26.08 7.87
C ASP A 384 9.75 25.42 8.97
N SER A 385 9.93 24.09 8.94
CA SER A 385 10.80 23.35 9.87
C SER A 385 11.81 22.49 9.12
N ASP A 386 13.07 22.56 9.55
CA ASP A 386 14.14 21.66 9.10
C ASP A 386 14.15 20.32 9.85
N THR A 387 13.21 20.09 10.77
CA THR A 387 13.14 18.83 11.52
C THR A 387 12.65 17.72 10.62
N GLU A 388 13.45 16.66 10.50
CA GLU A 388 13.10 15.48 9.74
C GLU A 388 12.30 14.48 10.58
N TYR A 389 11.22 13.99 9.97
CA TYR A 389 10.34 12.96 10.51
C TYR A 389 10.29 11.77 9.56
N ILE A 390 10.01 10.60 10.14
CA ILE A 390 9.63 9.41 9.39
C ILE A 390 8.15 9.14 9.61
N ILE A 391 7.37 9.10 8.54
CA ILE A 391 5.97 8.66 8.59
C ILE A 391 5.92 7.22 8.13
N LYS A 392 5.42 6.30 8.96
CA LYS A 392 5.25 4.88 8.64
C LYS A 392 3.76 4.53 8.62
N ASP A 393 3.31 4.02 7.48
CA ASP A 393 1.98 3.44 7.29
C ASP A 393 2.09 1.91 7.26
N ALA A 394 1.13 1.24 7.90
CA ALA A 394 0.99 -0.21 7.86
C ALA A 394 -0.45 -0.65 8.15
N TRP A 395 -0.87 -1.75 7.52
CA TRP A 395 -2.16 -2.41 7.78
C TRP A 395 -1.94 -3.57 8.76
N ALA A 396 -2.15 -3.32 10.05
CA ALA A 396 -1.94 -4.29 11.11
C ALA A 396 -3.13 -5.25 11.24
N TYR A 397 -2.88 -6.51 11.60
CA TYR A 397 -3.94 -7.47 11.93
C TYR A 397 -4.60 -7.10 13.25
N ALA A 398 -5.93 -7.20 13.29
CA ALA A 398 -6.71 -7.24 14.52
C ALA A 398 -7.18 -8.67 14.80
N ASP A 399 -7.43 -8.99 16.07
CA ASP A 399 -8.10 -10.23 16.44
C ASP A 399 -9.58 -10.25 16.01
N ASP A 400 -10.19 -11.43 16.01
CA ASP A 400 -11.56 -11.65 15.55
C ASP A 400 -12.64 -10.97 16.42
N ASP A 401 -12.30 -10.47 17.62
CA ASP A 401 -13.22 -9.76 18.52
C ASP A 401 -13.09 -8.23 18.40
N ASP A 402 -12.23 -7.75 17.51
CA ASP A 402 -11.84 -6.34 17.34
C ASP A 402 -11.41 -5.71 18.67
N SER A 403 -10.81 -6.50 19.56
CA SER A 403 -10.46 -6.05 20.91
C SER A 403 -8.98 -5.73 21.02
N LYS A 404 -8.15 -6.42 20.22
CA LYS A 404 -6.69 -6.31 20.28
C LYS A 404 -6.07 -6.26 18.88
N VAL A 405 -5.28 -5.21 18.64
CA VAL A 405 -4.34 -5.18 17.52
C VAL A 405 -3.19 -6.13 17.85
N LEU A 406 -3.02 -7.20 17.08
CA LEU A 406 -2.05 -8.26 17.39
C LEU A 406 -0.59 -7.78 17.31
N ARG A 407 -0.35 -6.65 16.62
CA ARG A 407 0.96 -6.03 16.42
C ARG A 407 0.88 -4.51 16.54
N ASP A 408 0.71 -4.02 17.77
CA ASP A 408 0.56 -2.58 18.02
C ASP A 408 1.91 -1.89 18.26
N GLU A 409 2.68 -1.67 17.18
CA GLU A 409 3.94 -0.93 17.24
C GLU A 409 3.78 0.47 17.83
N VAL A 410 2.64 1.13 17.61
CA VAL A 410 2.36 2.45 18.16
C VAL A 410 2.36 2.39 19.68
N GLU A 411 1.76 1.35 20.28
CA GLU A 411 1.77 1.17 21.73
C GLU A 411 3.16 0.83 22.26
N HIS A 412 3.92 -0.03 21.57
CA HIS A 412 5.29 -0.33 21.94
C HIS A 412 6.18 0.94 21.94
N LEU A 413 6.08 1.76 20.88
CA LEU A 413 6.84 3.00 20.78
C LEU A 413 6.38 4.06 21.79
N ARG A 414 5.08 4.10 22.11
CA ARG A 414 4.56 4.95 23.18
C ARG A 414 5.16 4.55 24.53
N ARG A 415 5.16 3.25 24.84
CA ARG A 415 5.76 2.69 26.06
C ARG A 415 7.25 3.04 26.16
N ILE A 416 8.00 2.87 25.08
CA ILE A 416 9.44 3.23 25.00
C ILE A 416 9.61 4.74 25.23
N SER A 417 8.85 5.57 24.53
CA SER A 417 8.94 7.03 24.62
C SER A 417 8.64 7.54 26.04
N THR A 418 7.62 6.98 26.70
CA THR A 418 7.26 7.36 28.08
C THR A 418 8.29 6.89 29.10
N THR A 419 8.87 5.71 28.92
CA THR A 419 9.80 5.11 29.91
C THR A 419 11.21 5.68 29.76
N LEU A 420 11.71 5.78 28.53
CA LEU A 420 13.12 6.10 28.24
C LEU A 420 13.32 7.47 27.59
N GLY A 421 12.26 8.19 27.20
CA GLY A 421 12.38 9.42 26.40
C GLY A 421 13.14 10.56 27.08
N ASN A 422 13.23 10.56 28.41
CA ASN A 422 14.01 11.55 29.18
C ASN A 422 15.44 11.09 29.50
N ASN A 423 15.85 9.90 29.05
CA ASN A 423 17.21 9.40 29.26
C ASN A 423 18.17 10.01 28.23
N GLU A 424 18.94 11.01 28.64
CA GLU A 424 19.90 11.72 27.78
C GLU A 424 20.94 10.79 27.15
N GLU A 425 21.37 9.74 27.85
CA GLU A 425 22.38 8.80 27.35
C GLU A 425 21.85 7.95 26.19
N LEU A 426 20.54 7.65 26.20
CA LEU A 426 19.87 6.85 25.18
C LEU A 426 19.21 7.72 24.09
N HIS A 427 19.30 9.05 24.18
CA HIS A 427 18.72 9.94 23.20
C HIS A 427 19.27 9.65 21.78
N GLY A 428 18.35 9.40 20.85
CA GLY A 428 18.66 9.06 19.46
C GLY A 428 18.98 7.58 19.21
N THR A 429 18.92 6.72 20.23
CA THR A 429 19.19 5.27 20.10
C THR A 429 17.95 4.42 19.81
N PHE A 430 16.77 5.05 19.85
CA PHE A 430 15.49 4.50 19.41
C PHE A 430 14.61 5.64 18.88
N PRO A 431 13.62 5.35 18.02
CA PRO A 431 12.69 6.35 17.51
C PRO A 431 11.72 6.80 18.60
N VAL A 432 11.47 8.11 18.65
CA VAL A 432 10.46 8.74 19.49
C VAL A 432 9.17 8.92 18.70
N LEU A 433 8.07 8.43 19.25
CA LEU A 433 6.74 8.60 18.66
C LEU A 433 6.24 10.03 18.91
N LYS A 434 6.01 10.79 17.83
CA LYS A 434 5.44 12.14 17.89
C LYS A 434 3.93 12.14 17.73
N ALA A 435 3.43 11.32 16.81
CA ALA A 435 2.02 11.07 16.60
C ALA A 435 1.85 9.61 16.16
N GLY A 436 0.75 8.97 16.53
CA GLY A 436 0.51 7.59 16.14
C GLY A 436 -0.86 7.07 16.51
N GLY A 437 -1.51 6.37 15.58
CA GLY A 437 -2.83 5.80 15.81
C GLY A 437 -3.43 5.18 14.56
N THR A 438 -4.73 4.89 14.65
CA THR A 438 -5.53 4.43 13.53
C THR A 438 -5.85 5.60 12.61
N VAL A 439 -5.68 5.41 11.31
CA VAL A 439 -6.06 6.42 10.31
C VAL A 439 -7.58 6.55 10.28
N GLN A 440 -8.05 7.78 10.29
CA GLN A 440 -9.46 8.11 10.36
C GLN A 440 -9.89 8.85 9.09
N ILE A 441 -11.02 8.43 8.53
CA ILE A 441 -11.52 8.88 7.25
C ILE A 441 -12.90 9.50 7.42
N ASP A 442 -13.14 10.59 6.70
CA ASP A 442 -14.44 11.25 6.68
C ASP A 442 -15.46 10.42 5.88
N HIS A 443 -16.62 10.22 6.49
CA HIS A 443 -17.72 9.42 5.96
C HIS A 443 -19.03 10.22 6.17
N PRO A 444 -20.08 10.06 5.33
CA PRO A 444 -21.35 10.77 5.55
C PRO A 444 -21.94 10.59 6.97
N GLY A 445 -21.65 9.47 7.62
CA GLY A 445 -22.01 9.19 9.02
C GLY A 445 -21.07 9.74 10.10
N GLY A 446 -20.07 10.55 9.74
CA GLY A 446 -19.03 11.08 10.62
C GLY A 446 -17.64 10.49 10.33
N ILE A 447 -16.78 10.46 11.34
CA ILE A 447 -15.41 9.94 11.21
C ILE A 447 -15.41 8.43 11.46
N ALA A 448 -14.85 7.65 10.54
CA ALA A 448 -14.69 6.21 10.64
C ALA A 448 -13.21 5.80 10.66
N ASP A 449 -12.90 4.72 11.36
CA ASP A 449 -11.56 4.12 11.33
C ASP A 449 -11.35 3.39 10.01
N ASP A 450 -10.16 3.59 9.40
CA ASP A 450 -9.79 2.96 8.14
C ASP A 450 -9.43 1.48 8.36
N THR A 451 -10.37 0.61 8.01
CA THR A 451 -10.30 -0.82 8.26
C THR A 451 -10.77 -1.63 7.04
N THR A 452 -10.39 -2.91 6.98
CA THR A 452 -10.99 -3.85 6.01
C THR A 452 -12.51 -3.85 6.11
N GLU A 453 -13.06 -3.78 7.33
CA GLU A 453 -14.50 -3.79 7.55
C GLU A 453 -15.18 -2.58 6.90
N PHE A 454 -14.59 -1.39 7.06
CA PHE A 454 -15.06 -0.17 6.42
C PHE A 454 -15.04 -0.27 4.89
N ILE A 455 -13.96 -0.82 4.32
CA ILE A 455 -13.80 -0.99 2.87
C ILE A 455 -14.85 -1.96 2.31
N LEU A 456 -15.15 -3.04 3.03
CA LEU A 456 -16.03 -4.12 2.59
C LEU A 456 -17.45 -4.03 3.15
N GLY A 457 -17.88 -2.88 3.67
CA GLY A 457 -19.15 -2.73 4.39
C GLY A 457 -20.40 -3.11 3.58
N SER A 458 -20.34 -3.03 2.25
CA SER A 458 -21.44 -3.42 1.34
C SER A 458 -21.45 -4.91 0.98
N ILE A 459 -20.39 -5.65 1.31
CA ILE A 459 -20.25 -7.07 0.99
C ILE A 459 -21.00 -7.91 2.03
N ASP A 460 -21.54 -9.06 1.58
CA ASP A 460 -22.23 -10.01 2.45
C ASP A 460 -21.38 -10.33 3.72
N PRO A 461 -21.96 -10.28 4.92
CA PRO A 461 -21.24 -10.53 6.16
C PRO A 461 -20.52 -11.88 6.24
N GLN A 462 -21.04 -12.93 5.61
CA GLN A 462 -20.40 -14.27 5.61
C GLN A 462 -19.16 -14.30 4.73
N ILE A 463 -19.18 -13.57 3.60
CA ILE A 463 -18.00 -13.40 2.75
C ILE A 463 -16.98 -12.50 3.45
N ARG A 464 -17.45 -11.39 4.03
CA ARG A 464 -16.60 -10.44 4.76
C ARG A 464 -15.86 -11.10 5.93
N ALA A 465 -16.48 -12.04 6.64
CA ALA A 465 -15.87 -12.82 7.71
C ALA A 465 -14.70 -13.73 7.25
N GLN A 466 -14.56 -14.00 5.95
CA GLN A 466 -13.43 -14.75 5.39
C GLN A 466 -12.21 -13.85 5.10
N VAL A 467 -12.38 -12.53 5.18
CA VAL A 467 -11.32 -11.56 4.96
C VAL A 467 -10.78 -11.11 6.32
N PRO A 468 -9.48 -11.28 6.59
CA PRO A 468 -8.90 -10.82 7.84
C PRO A 468 -9.12 -9.32 8.09
N LEU A 469 -9.40 -8.97 9.35
CA LEU A 469 -9.48 -7.57 9.74
C LEU A 469 -8.09 -6.94 9.78
N ARG A 470 -7.90 -5.94 8.92
CA ARG A 470 -6.74 -5.05 8.92
C ARG A 470 -7.16 -3.67 9.38
N ILE A 471 -6.31 -3.05 10.20
CA ILE A 471 -6.46 -1.67 10.66
C ILE A 471 -5.29 -0.86 10.11
N HIS A 472 -5.60 0.23 9.41
CA HIS A 472 -4.58 1.14 8.90
C HIS A 472 -3.99 1.98 10.06
N ARG A 473 -2.71 1.77 10.33
CA ARG A 473 -1.94 2.49 11.36
C ARG A 473 -0.96 3.44 10.68
N ARG A 474 -0.92 4.67 11.18
CA ARG A 474 0.06 5.69 10.81
C ARG A 474 0.80 6.17 12.03
N MET A 475 2.12 6.29 11.93
CA MET A 475 2.98 6.83 12.98
C MET A 475 3.96 7.85 12.41
N VAL A 476 4.28 8.86 13.22
CA VAL A 476 5.28 9.90 12.96
C VAL A 476 6.40 9.74 13.97
N LEU A 477 7.61 9.51 13.49
CA LEU A 477 8.79 9.15 14.26
C LEU A 477 9.92 10.15 14.06
N THR A 478 10.76 10.32 15.07
CA THR A 478 12.00 11.11 15.00
C THR A 478 13.03 10.58 16.01
N PRO A 479 14.35 10.70 15.80
CA PRO A 479 15.02 11.25 14.62
C PRO A 479 14.90 10.35 13.38
N ALA A 480 15.09 10.93 12.20
CA ALA A 480 15.29 10.17 10.97
C ALA A 480 16.70 9.56 10.96
N GLY A 481 16.80 8.27 10.62
CA GLY A 481 18.06 7.53 10.53
C GLY A 481 18.48 7.24 9.09
N MET A 482 19.74 6.86 8.92
CA MET A 482 20.33 6.38 7.67
C MET A 482 20.55 4.87 7.72
N PRO A 483 20.41 4.15 6.58
CA PRO A 483 20.67 2.72 6.49
C PRO A 483 22.13 2.37 6.78
N LEU A 484 22.38 1.24 7.45
CA LEU A 484 23.72 0.75 7.81
C LEU A 484 24.71 0.68 6.64
N GLN A 485 24.25 0.49 5.41
CA GLN A 485 25.09 0.42 4.20
C GLN A 485 25.84 1.74 3.92
N GLN A 486 25.46 2.85 4.54
CA GLN A 486 26.10 4.17 4.39
C GLN A 486 27.16 4.48 5.46
N VAL A 487 27.42 3.53 6.36
CA VAL A 487 28.53 3.61 7.32
C VAL A 487 29.86 3.63 6.57
N ARG A 488 30.83 4.43 7.04
CA ARG A 488 32.07 4.74 6.31
C ARG A 488 33.30 4.01 6.86
N SER A 489 33.24 3.48 8.07
CA SER A 489 34.35 2.73 8.68
C SER A 489 33.85 1.65 9.64
N VAL A 490 34.75 0.72 9.98
CA VAL A 490 34.50 -0.31 10.99
C VAL A 490 34.25 0.32 12.36
N ASP A 491 34.94 1.41 12.70
CA ASP A 491 34.72 2.12 13.97
C ASP A 491 33.30 2.70 14.08
N GLU A 492 32.80 3.32 13.01
CA GLU A 492 31.43 3.81 12.96
C GLU A 492 30.43 2.65 13.11
N LEU A 493 30.69 1.50 12.46
CA LEU A 493 29.84 0.31 12.58
C LEU A 493 29.80 -0.21 14.03
N ILE A 494 30.95 -0.32 14.68
CA ILE A 494 31.05 -0.77 16.09
C ILE A 494 30.24 0.15 17.00
N ILE A 495 30.32 1.47 16.81
CA ILE A 495 29.54 2.45 17.58
C ILE A 495 28.04 2.22 17.36
N VAL A 496 27.61 2.02 16.12
CA VAL A 496 26.19 1.83 15.79
C VAL A 496 25.63 0.57 16.43
N ILE A 497 26.36 -0.55 16.33
CA ILE A 497 25.98 -1.82 16.93
C ILE A 497 25.93 -1.69 18.45
N HIS A 498 26.95 -1.08 19.05
CA HIS A 498 27.01 -0.84 20.49
C HIS A 498 25.79 -0.04 20.99
N ASP A 499 25.43 1.05 20.30
CA ASP A 499 24.30 1.87 20.68
C ASP A 499 22.96 1.13 20.54
N ALA A 500 22.79 0.35 19.46
CA ALA A 500 21.60 -0.49 19.27
C ALA A 500 21.47 -1.58 20.36
N MET A 501 22.59 -2.23 20.73
CA MET A 501 22.66 -3.19 21.85
C MET A 501 22.30 -2.53 23.19
N ARG A 502 22.81 -1.31 23.42
CA ARG A 502 22.52 -0.54 24.62
C ARG A 502 21.04 -0.16 24.69
N ALA A 503 20.46 0.31 23.58
CA ALA A 503 19.03 0.60 23.46
C ALA A 503 18.18 -0.64 23.72
N HIS A 504 18.50 -1.77 23.08
CA HIS A 504 17.84 -3.05 23.29
C HIS A 504 17.84 -3.44 24.77
N THR A 505 18.99 -3.37 25.44
CA THR A 505 19.13 -3.72 26.86
C THR A 505 18.24 -2.86 27.75
N ALA A 506 18.20 -1.55 27.50
CA ALA A 506 17.37 -0.63 28.26
C ALA A 506 15.88 -0.89 28.01
N ILE A 507 15.47 -1.06 26.76
CA ILE A 507 14.08 -1.37 26.37
C ILE A 507 13.62 -2.69 26.98
N LEU A 508 14.46 -3.72 26.96
CA LEU A 508 14.16 -5.01 27.57
C LEU A 508 13.97 -4.91 29.08
N ARG A 509 14.85 -4.20 29.78
CA ARG A 509 14.86 -4.13 31.24
C ARG A 509 13.82 -3.18 31.81
N GLU A 510 13.73 -1.99 31.24
CA GLU A 510 12.94 -0.88 31.76
C GLU A 510 11.55 -0.85 31.13
N CYS A 511 11.47 -1.00 29.80
CA CYS A 511 10.19 -1.07 29.11
C CYS A 511 9.59 -2.49 29.11
N ARG A 512 10.30 -3.50 29.60
CA ARG A 512 9.85 -4.91 29.57
C ARG A 512 9.39 -5.36 28.17
N LEU A 513 10.10 -4.93 27.12
CA LEU A 513 9.78 -5.26 25.73
C LEU A 513 10.92 -6.05 25.09
N LEU A 514 10.62 -7.22 24.53
CA LEU A 514 11.55 -8.01 23.73
C LEU A 514 11.35 -7.70 22.24
N HIS A 515 12.42 -7.50 21.47
CA HIS A 515 12.31 -7.00 20.08
C HIS A 515 11.85 -8.07 19.09
N ARG A 516 12.44 -9.28 19.14
CA ARG A 516 12.13 -10.48 18.33
C ARG A 516 12.41 -10.40 16.82
N ASP A 517 12.78 -9.24 16.28
CA ASP A 517 13.19 -9.09 14.87
C ASP A 517 14.40 -8.16 14.70
N ILE A 518 15.48 -8.47 15.41
CA ILE A 518 16.75 -7.77 15.16
C ILE A 518 17.30 -8.19 13.80
N SER A 519 17.66 -7.20 12.99
CA SER A 519 18.33 -7.40 11.69
C SER A 519 19.08 -6.13 11.28
N VAL A 520 19.97 -6.23 10.29
CA VAL A 520 20.66 -5.04 9.71
C VAL A 520 19.69 -4.00 9.15
N ASN A 521 18.47 -4.40 8.78
CA ASN A 521 17.50 -3.47 8.23
C ASN A 521 16.78 -2.70 9.35
N ASN A 522 16.84 -3.21 10.58
CA ASN A 522 16.18 -2.65 11.76
C ASN A 522 17.18 -1.92 12.68
N VAL A 523 18.43 -1.78 12.24
CA VAL A 523 19.44 -0.92 12.86
C VAL A 523 19.77 0.19 11.86
N LEU A 524 19.60 1.43 12.30
CA LEU A 524 19.96 2.64 11.55
C LEU A 524 21.05 3.40 12.29
N PHE A 525 21.61 4.42 11.64
CA PHE A 525 22.50 5.34 12.30
C PHE A 525 22.20 6.79 11.94
N SER A 526 22.59 7.72 12.80
CA SER A 526 22.61 9.15 12.51
C SER A 526 24.03 9.68 12.61
N ARG A 527 24.33 10.74 11.86
CA ARG A 527 25.61 11.44 11.93
C ARG A 527 25.34 12.93 12.08
N ASP A 528 25.81 13.50 13.17
CA ASP A 528 25.64 14.94 13.42
C ASP A 528 26.63 15.79 12.61
N SER A 529 26.49 17.12 12.70
CA SER A 529 27.37 18.09 12.04
C SER A 529 28.83 18.01 12.50
N SER A 530 29.06 17.50 13.72
CA SER A 530 30.39 17.27 14.28
C SER A 530 30.97 15.90 13.90
N ARG A 531 30.28 15.15 13.04
CA ARG A 531 30.60 13.78 12.60
C ARG A 531 30.51 12.72 13.69
N ASN A 532 29.85 13.01 14.81
CA ASN A 532 29.55 11.96 15.79
C ASN A 532 28.50 11.03 15.22
N VAL A 533 28.73 9.73 15.36
CA VAL A 533 27.81 8.68 14.91
C VAL A 533 27.06 8.15 16.11
N LYS A 534 25.75 7.92 15.94
CA LYS A 534 24.90 7.20 16.90
C LYS A 534 24.12 6.11 16.20
N GLY A 535 24.08 4.93 16.80
CA GLY A 535 23.21 3.84 16.34
C GLY A 535 21.79 3.96 16.88
N MET A 536 20.82 3.44 16.14
CA MET A 536 19.41 3.48 16.47
C MET A 536 18.71 2.16 16.14
N LEU A 537 18.04 1.55 17.11
CA LEU A 537 17.20 0.36 16.92
C LEU A 537 15.76 0.77 16.56
N ILE A 538 15.20 0.19 15.50
CA ILE A 538 13.87 0.50 14.97
C ILE A 538 13.02 -0.77 14.74
N ASP A 539 11.76 -0.58 14.37
CA ASP A 539 10.80 -1.62 13.96
C ASP A 539 10.37 -2.58 15.10
N PHE A 540 9.52 -2.07 15.98
CA PHE A 540 8.99 -2.79 17.14
C PHE A 540 7.64 -3.48 16.86
N ASP A 541 7.30 -3.70 15.59
CA ASP A 541 6.00 -4.25 15.18
C ASP A 541 5.77 -5.67 15.69
N VAL A 542 6.83 -6.49 15.73
CA VAL A 542 6.77 -7.84 16.31
C VAL A 542 7.35 -7.91 17.73
N ALA A 543 7.52 -6.80 18.43
CA ALA A 543 7.97 -6.83 19.81
C ALA A 543 6.94 -7.53 20.73
N GLU A 544 7.39 -8.08 21.87
CA GLU A 544 6.53 -8.73 22.87
C GLU A 544 6.70 -8.08 24.24
N PRO A 545 5.60 -7.66 24.90
CA PRO A 545 5.62 -7.31 26.31
C PRO A 545 5.91 -8.54 27.19
N LEU A 546 6.96 -8.45 28.02
CA LEU A 546 7.35 -9.50 28.97
C LEU A 546 6.38 -9.64 30.17
N ASP A 547 5.42 -8.72 30.27
CA ASP A 547 4.35 -8.67 31.26
C ASP A 547 2.98 -9.01 30.68
N ALA A 548 2.89 -9.41 29.40
CA ALA A 548 1.63 -9.86 28.81
C ALA A 548 1.13 -11.16 29.50
N PRO A 549 -0.16 -11.24 29.89
CA PRO A 549 -0.71 -12.43 30.54
C PRO A 549 -0.73 -13.66 29.61
N ASP A 550 -0.95 -13.45 28.31
CA ASP A 550 -1.00 -14.50 27.27
C ASP A 550 0.27 -14.50 26.40
N ARG A 551 1.43 -14.26 27.02
CA ARG A 551 2.70 -14.07 26.30
C ARG A 551 2.98 -15.23 25.35
N ASN A 552 3.08 -14.93 24.05
CA ASN A 552 3.43 -15.95 23.08
C ASN A 552 4.96 -16.10 23.00
N ASN A 553 5.50 -16.96 23.87
CA ASN A 553 6.94 -17.25 23.92
C ASN A 553 7.44 -18.04 22.69
N ARG A 554 6.53 -18.59 21.89
CA ARG A 554 6.79 -19.40 20.69
C ARG A 554 6.07 -18.82 19.47
N PRO A 555 6.43 -17.61 19.01
CA PRO A 555 5.81 -17.06 17.81
C PRO A 555 6.13 -17.95 16.60
N ASN A 556 5.19 -18.07 15.66
CA ASN A 556 5.46 -18.62 14.32
C ASN A 556 6.75 -17.99 13.78
N ARG A 557 7.62 -18.79 13.15
CA ARG A 557 8.95 -18.40 12.64
C ARG A 557 8.93 -16.99 12.03
N SER A 558 9.23 -16.00 12.88
CA SER A 558 9.21 -14.57 12.57
C SER A 558 10.64 -14.04 12.58
N GLY A 559 10.88 -13.05 11.74
CA GLY A 559 12.17 -12.39 11.61
C GLY A 559 12.76 -12.50 10.19
N THR A 560 13.85 -11.80 9.95
CA THR A 560 14.50 -11.80 8.64
C THR A 560 15.42 -13.03 8.50
N LEU A 561 15.09 -13.97 7.59
CA LEU A 561 15.67 -15.32 7.48
C LEU A 561 17.21 -15.41 7.61
N PRO A 562 18.02 -14.55 6.95
CA PRO A 562 19.47 -14.57 7.13
C PRO A 562 19.94 -14.36 8.57
N TYR A 563 19.18 -13.63 9.39
CA TYR A 563 19.61 -13.09 10.70
C TYR A 563 18.92 -13.76 11.88
N MET A 564 17.94 -14.63 11.68
CA MET A 564 17.29 -15.34 12.77
C MET A 564 18.31 -16.14 13.60
N SER A 565 18.20 -16.09 14.92
CA SER A 565 18.85 -16.99 15.88
C SER A 565 18.71 -18.48 15.48
N ILE A 566 19.67 -19.34 15.82
CA ILE A 566 19.63 -20.78 15.51
C ILE A 566 18.37 -21.44 16.09
N GLY A 567 17.96 -21.05 17.31
CA GLY A 567 16.74 -21.56 17.96
C GLY A 567 15.49 -21.28 17.13
N ASN A 568 15.32 -20.03 16.70
CA ASN A 568 14.25 -19.61 15.81
C ASN A 568 14.29 -20.30 14.42
N LEU A 569 15.47 -20.39 13.79
CA LEU A 569 15.64 -21.04 12.48
C LEU A 569 15.23 -22.52 12.51
N LYS A 570 15.57 -23.22 13.59
CA LYS A 570 15.24 -24.63 13.80
C LYS A 570 13.79 -24.86 14.25
N ASN A 571 13.00 -23.79 14.40
CA ASN A 571 11.67 -23.84 14.99
C ASN A 571 11.70 -24.58 16.34
N SER A 572 12.73 -24.29 17.16
CA SER A 572 12.95 -24.92 18.46
C SER A 572 11.76 -24.68 19.38
N GLU A 573 11.48 -25.64 20.25
CA GLU A 573 10.48 -25.50 21.31
C GLU A 573 10.96 -24.62 22.48
N VAL A 574 12.19 -24.12 22.45
CA VAL A 574 12.72 -23.23 23.47
C VAL A 574 12.17 -21.81 23.28
N ASP A 575 11.73 -21.21 24.37
CA ASP A 575 11.19 -19.86 24.39
C ASP A 575 12.22 -18.84 23.89
N ARG A 576 11.79 -17.89 23.05
CA ARG A 576 12.68 -16.81 22.62
C ARG A 576 12.98 -15.86 23.77
N THR A 577 14.25 -15.50 23.87
CA THR A 577 14.80 -14.64 24.91
C THR A 577 15.59 -13.48 24.31
N ALA A 578 16.14 -12.65 25.18
CA ALA A 578 17.12 -11.66 24.75
C ALA A 578 18.29 -12.29 23.99
N LEU A 579 18.74 -13.50 24.36
CA LEU A 579 19.88 -14.16 23.71
C LEU A 579 19.62 -14.40 22.22
N ASP A 580 18.38 -14.69 21.83
CA ASP A 580 17.99 -14.83 20.42
C ASP A 580 18.13 -13.50 19.67
N ASP A 581 17.71 -12.39 20.29
CA ASP A 581 17.88 -11.04 19.74
C ASP A 581 19.39 -10.68 19.60
N TRP A 582 20.22 -11.02 20.60
CA TRP A 582 21.68 -10.83 20.54
C TRP A 582 22.33 -11.70 19.46
N GLU A 583 21.94 -12.97 19.34
CA GLU A 583 22.42 -13.86 18.29
C GLU A 583 22.11 -13.28 16.90
N SER A 584 20.92 -12.70 16.74
CA SER A 584 20.52 -11.99 15.53
C SER A 584 21.33 -10.73 15.22
N MET A 585 21.66 -9.90 16.24
CA MET A 585 22.59 -8.76 16.10
C MET A 585 23.96 -9.21 15.57
N PHE A 586 24.46 -10.36 16.02
CA PHE A 586 25.78 -10.82 15.59
C PHE A 586 25.76 -11.32 14.15
N PHE A 587 24.71 -12.02 13.73
CA PHE A 587 24.58 -12.48 12.35
C PHE A 587 24.30 -11.36 11.35
N SER A 588 23.75 -10.23 11.80
CA SER A 588 23.42 -9.10 10.92
C SER A 588 24.67 -8.46 10.31
N ASP A 589 25.68 -8.14 11.12
CA ASP A 589 26.79 -7.29 10.67
C ASP A 589 28.02 -8.04 10.15
N SER A 590 28.17 -9.31 10.50
CA SER A 590 29.40 -10.07 10.25
C SER A 590 29.38 -10.94 8.99
N ALA A 591 28.21 -11.35 8.51
CA ALA A 591 28.10 -12.39 7.49
C ALA A 591 28.52 -11.99 6.06
N LYS A 592 28.80 -10.71 5.76
CA LYS A 592 29.39 -10.32 4.46
C LYS A 592 30.87 -9.94 4.57
N PHE A 593 31.27 -9.32 5.69
CA PHE A 593 32.64 -8.88 5.91
C PHE A 593 33.54 -10.03 6.38
N LEU A 594 33.06 -10.86 7.33
CA LEU A 594 33.80 -12.02 7.84
C LEU A 594 33.66 -13.27 6.95
N ASP A 595 32.69 -13.32 6.04
CA ASP A 595 32.57 -14.44 5.09
C ASP A 595 33.74 -14.49 4.10
N SER A 596 34.42 -13.35 3.88
CA SER A 596 35.69 -13.30 3.15
C SER A 596 36.89 -13.84 3.95
N HIS A 597 36.73 -13.99 5.26
CA HIS A 597 37.74 -14.52 6.20
C HIS A 597 37.48 -15.99 6.59
N ILE A 598 36.35 -16.57 6.16
CA ILE A 598 36.08 -18.01 6.33
C ILE A 598 36.59 -18.78 5.10
N ASP A 599 37.23 -19.92 5.37
CA ASP A 599 37.65 -20.88 4.36
C ASP A 599 36.52 -21.22 3.38
N SER A 600 36.78 -21.00 2.09
CA SER A 600 35.82 -21.21 1.00
C SER A 600 35.42 -22.68 0.82
N SER A 601 36.14 -23.62 1.44
CA SER A 601 35.77 -25.05 1.47
C SER A 601 34.59 -25.36 2.40
N ILE A 602 34.26 -24.48 3.34
CA ILE A 602 33.12 -24.63 4.24
C ILE A 602 31.88 -24.13 3.50
N THR A 603 31.12 -25.08 2.96
CA THR A 603 29.92 -24.80 2.16
C THR A 603 28.63 -24.91 2.97
N ASP A 604 28.68 -25.58 4.13
CA ASP A 604 27.53 -25.68 5.02
C ASP A 604 27.24 -24.32 5.68
N PRO A 605 26.04 -23.74 5.48
CA PRO A 605 25.70 -22.43 6.01
C PRO A 605 25.67 -22.37 7.54
N PHE A 606 25.57 -23.49 8.25
CA PHE A 606 25.54 -23.52 9.72
C PHE A 606 26.94 -23.54 10.31
N GLU A 607 27.84 -24.34 9.74
CA GLU A 607 29.25 -24.40 10.13
C GLU A 607 29.97 -23.08 9.84
N ARG A 608 29.65 -22.43 8.71
CA ARG A 608 30.11 -21.07 8.40
C ARG A 608 29.69 -20.05 9.46
N ARG A 609 28.42 -20.10 9.90
CA ARG A 609 27.91 -19.19 10.94
C ARG A 609 28.61 -19.41 12.28
N ALA A 610 28.81 -20.66 12.69
CA ALA A 610 29.52 -20.96 13.93
C ALA A 610 30.93 -20.34 13.94
N LYS A 611 31.67 -20.44 12.82
CA LYS A 611 32.99 -19.81 12.70
C LYS A 611 32.96 -18.28 12.71
N ILE A 612 31.99 -17.65 12.07
CA ILE A 612 31.77 -16.19 12.16
C ILE A 612 31.55 -15.78 13.61
N THR A 613 30.70 -16.52 14.33
CA THR A 613 30.39 -16.26 15.73
C THR A 613 31.62 -16.40 16.61
N ASP A 614 32.43 -17.44 16.43
CA ASP A 614 33.68 -17.62 17.20
C ASP A 614 34.65 -16.44 16.98
N ILE A 615 34.86 -16.02 15.73
CA ILE A 615 35.72 -14.87 15.40
C ILE A 615 35.20 -13.57 16.06
N LEU A 616 33.89 -13.34 15.98
CA LEU A 616 33.26 -12.16 16.58
C LEU A 616 33.38 -12.16 18.10
N VAL A 617 33.09 -13.30 18.74
CA VAL A 617 33.15 -13.42 20.20
C VAL A 617 34.56 -13.13 20.68
N ASP A 618 35.59 -13.67 20.03
CA ASP A 618 36.97 -13.42 20.40
C ASP A 618 37.37 -11.94 20.24
N GLN A 619 37.01 -11.32 19.11
CA GLN A 619 37.31 -9.89 18.85
C GLN A 619 36.55 -8.96 19.78
N LEU A 620 35.27 -9.23 20.04
CA LEU A 620 34.46 -8.42 20.96
C LEU A 620 34.94 -8.58 22.38
N LEU A 621 35.31 -9.79 22.80
CA LEU A 621 35.88 -10.02 24.13
C LEU A 621 37.18 -9.23 24.30
N GLU A 622 38.04 -9.21 23.29
CA GLU A 622 39.28 -8.43 23.28
C GLU A 622 39.02 -6.91 23.36
N ILE A 623 38.12 -6.37 22.52
CA ILE A 623 37.74 -4.95 22.55
C ILE A 623 37.15 -4.57 23.91
N THR A 624 36.27 -5.39 24.46
CA THR A 624 35.62 -5.13 25.75
C THR A 624 36.62 -5.18 26.90
N GLN A 625 37.59 -6.10 26.86
CA GLN A 625 38.68 -6.16 27.84
C GLN A 625 39.60 -4.94 27.76
N ASN A 626 39.93 -4.47 26.56
CA ASN A 626 40.74 -3.27 26.34
C ASN A 626 40.02 -2.01 26.85
N ALA A 627 38.74 -1.82 26.48
CA ALA A 627 37.94 -0.69 26.94
C ALA A 627 37.77 -0.67 28.47
N LYS A 628 37.56 -1.84 29.09
CA LYS A 628 37.52 -1.98 30.56
C LYS A 628 38.84 -1.57 31.20
N SER A 629 39.97 -1.96 30.60
CA SER A 629 41.31 -1.65 31.11
C SER A 629 41.60 -0.15 31.04
N GLU A 630 41.26 0.50 29.93
CA GLU A 630 41.37 1.96 29.81
C GLU A 630 40.46 2.72 30.79
N ALA A 631 39.23 2.24 31.00
CA ALA A 631 38.33 2.85 31.98
C ALA A 631 38.90 2.75 33.41
N LEU A 632 39.49 1.60 33.77
CA LEU A 632 40.16 1.39 35.05
C LEU A 632 41.38 2.30 35.24
N GLU A 633 42.18 2.50 34.19
CA GLU A 633 43.30 3.44 34.18
C GLU A 633 42.84 4.88 34.43
N ARG A 634 41.76 5.32 33.76
CA ARG A 634 41.19 6.67 33.95
C ARG A 634 40.64 6.87 35.36
N ILE A 635 40.00 5.86 35.93
CA ILE A 635 39.50 5.89 37.31
C ILE A 635 40.68 5.98 38.31
N LYS A 636 41.73 5.20 38.11
CA LYS A 636 42.95 5.26 38.94
C LYS A 636 43.62 6.64 38.86
N ALA A 637 43.80 7.18 37.66
CA ALA A 637 44.40 8.51 37.46
C ALA A 637 43.59 9.61 38.17
N ASN A 638 42.26 9.54 38.14
CA ASN A 638 41.37 10.47 38.86
C ASN A 638 41.44 10.31 40.39
N LEU A 639 41.56 9.08 40.90
CA LEU A 639 41.75 8.82 42.33
C LEU A 639 43.12 9.31 42.83
N GLU A 640 44.17 9.15 42.02
CA GLU A 640 45.52 9.66 42.34
C GLU A 640 45.60 11.19 42.30
N THR A 641 44.85 11.85 41.40
CA THR A 641 44.73 13.32 41.41
C THR A 641 43.87 13.85 42.53
N GLN A 642 42.90 13.09 43.03
CA GLN A 642 42.12 13.45 44.23
C GLN A 642 42.88 13.19 45.53
N SER A 643 43.78 12.20 45.57
CA SER A 643 44.60 11.91 46.75
C SER A 643 45.82 12.83 46.89
N ASN A 644 46.18 13.58 45.84
CA ASN A 644 47.26 14.58 45.82
C ASN A 644 46.75 16.04 45.95
N LYS A 645 45.46 16.24 46.20
CA LYS A 645 44.85 17.51 46.64
C LYS A 645 44.46 17.38 48.10
#